data_AF-A0A820JH63-F1
#
_entry.id   AF-A0A820JH63-F1
#
_cell.length_a   1.000
_cell.length_b   1.000
_cell.length_c   1.000
_cell.angle_alpha   90.00
_cell.angle_beta   90.00
_cell.angle_gamma   90.00
#
_symmetry.space_group_name_H-M   'P 1'
#
loop_
_entity.id
_entity.type
_entity.pdbx_description
1 polymer ?
#
loop_
_entity_poly.entity_id
_entity_poly.type
_entity_poly.pdbx_seq_one_letter_code
_entity_poly.pdbx_strand_id
1 'polypeptide(L)'
;FTLGSNAGVTIAGSSGSAGNSRSQLYNPSKIFVSPNQTMYILDTTNYRVLKWTVGDTLGYVVAGGNGNGGAFTQIGVSYGIFVDAQYNIYISEQSNHRVTKWLNGNTTAGVLVAGGNGAGSTADKLNSPWGVYVNVNGTIFVVDCGNHRVQTWNPGNKTFIFIACYLMSETYYHTKGASVGSTVAGSTSNPGSWSYQFNSPTSITFDPYGYMYVVDYNNARIQRWYPGASYGTTVASGTMNLPIGLTFDRLGNLVIADTSNQRIISYSLVCPVSTTTTIAPPMLTTTPLCSTSVWNQTISIIAGSTSNTGSTSTSLYNPYDIDFDGYNNLYVVDCYNHRIQRFQPGSLTGSTVAGVTGSAGSSRSQLYYPTSISVTKNETMFIMDTSNYRVLRWTVGDTLGYVVAGGNGNGGAFTQIGASYALFVDAQYNIYISEQSNHRVTKWLNGNTTAGVLVAGGNGAGSTPDKLNSPWGIYVDNTSGIYIVDRGNHRVQYWSYGASFGSTVAGSTGVSGPWSYQFNSPTSITLDSYGYLYIMDFNNQRVQKWLPGANFGVTVATTNMNNPYGMTMNPFGNIVVADSSYQRIISFALMCPGSISAVGSTSTLLSSPYDMDFDEYGNLYVVDFNNHRIQKYPLGIPTGTTVAGYSIGGGSSRAELYYPSAIAVKPNGTMFILDRSNFRVLQWQTGDTLGYVVAGGNGNGGAFTQIGVSYGIFVDAQYNIYISEQSNHRVTKWLNGNTTAGVLVAGGNGAGSTADKLNSPWGVYVNVNGTIFVVDCGNHRVQTWNPGNKTFIFIACYLMSETYYHTKGASVGSTVAGSTSNPGSWSYQFNSPTSITFDPYGYMYVVDYNNARIQRWYPGASYGTTVASGTMNLPIGLRFDRLGNLVVADTSNQRIISYSLVCPASTTTTISPTPQSRIPLCSTAVWNATATTVAGAISSAGSTSTLLSSPYDVQFDGYGYMYVVDYNNHRIQRFQSGSNVGTTVAGFNLASGSGRSELYNPSAIYVDSTGAMYILDTYNYRVL
;
A
#
# COMPACT_ATOMS: atom_id res chain seq x y z
N PHE A 1 -19.31 3.47 4.94
CA PHE A 1 -19.41 2.66 6.17
C PHE A 1 -19.57 3.54 7.39
N THR A 2 -20.72 3.46 8.06
CA THR A 2 -20.81 3.49 9.52
C THR A 2 -21.05 2.06 9.99
N LEU A 3 -20.27 1.68 11.01
CA LEU A 3 -20.73 1.07 12.25
C LEU A 3 -22.16 0.48 12.20
N GLY A 4 -22.24 -0.86 12.13
CA GLY A 4 -23.47 -1.66 12.02
C GLY A 4 -23.56 -2.62 10.81
N SER A 5 -22.51 -2.72 9.96
CA SER A 5 -22.56 -3.07 8.51
C SER A 5 -21.76 -4.30 8.00
N ASN A 6 -22.03 -4.79 6.75
CA ASN A 6 -21.84 -6.19 6.23
C ASN A 6 -21.11 -6.46 4.85
N ALA A 7 -21.74 -7.08 3.80
CA ALA A 7 -21.15 -7.84 2.62
C ALA A 7 -20.44 -7.01 1.48
N GLY A 8 -20.11 -7.50 0.23
CA GLY A 8 -19.08 -7.09 -0.83
C GLY A 8 -19.30 -6.16 -2.13
N VAL A 9 -18.60 -5.02 -2.51
CA VAL A 9 -18.95 -4.04 -3.67
C VAL A 9 -17.91 -3.16 -4.43
N THR A 10 -18.12 -2.96 -5.77
CA THR A 10 -17.35 -2.27 -6.86
C THR A 10 -17.58 -0.75 -7.15
N ILE A 11 -17.08 -0.22 -8.29
CA ILE A 11 -16.64 1.18 -8.49
C ILE A 11 -16.99 1.92 -9.82
N ALA A 12 -16.82 1.37 -11.06
CA ALA A 12 -17.17 2.09 -12.33
C ALA A 12 -17.17 1.23 -13.64
N GLY A 13 -17.86 1.68 -14.72
CA GLY A 13 -17.95 1.05 -16.07
C GLY A 13 -19.37 0.65 -16.53
N SER A 14 -19.54 -0.04 -17.68
CA SER A 14 -20.76 -0.83 -17.99
C SER A 14 -20.46 -2.20 -18.67
N SER A 15 -20.06 -3.20 -17.88
CA SER A 15 -19.85 -4.62 -18.23
C SER A 15 -21.11 -5.39 -18.72
N GLY A 16 -21.79 -4.83 -19.71
CA GLY A 16 -22.97 -5.41 -20.37
C GLY A 16 -23.05 -5.09 -21.86
N SER A 17 -22.26 -4.13 -22.36
CA SER A 17 -21.92 -3.93 -23.78
C SER A 17 -21.09 -2.65 -23.94
N ALA A 18 -20.21 -2.59 -24.94
CA ALA A 18 -19.56 -1.35 -25.37
C ALA A 18 -20.58 -0.44 -26.09
N GLY A 19 -20.39 0.87 -26.02
CA GLY A 19 -21.33 1.83 -26.63
C GLY A 19 -20.99 3.29 -26.36
N ASN A 20 -21.91 4.18 -26.72
CA ASN A 20 -21.72 5.64 -26.69
C ASN A 20 -22.55 6.38 -25.64
N SER A 21 -23.32 5.68 -24.79
CA SER A 21 -23.98 6.31 -23.63
C SER A 21 -22.96 6.77 -22.57
N ARG A 22 -23.39 7.51 -21.54
CA ARG A 22 -22.48 8.03 -20.49
C ARG A 22 -22.00 6.97 -19.50
N SER A 23 -22.74 5.87 -19.34
CA SER A 23 -22.32 4.69 -18.59
C SER A 23 -21.34 3.80 -19.38
N GLN A 24 -21.27 3.96 -20.70
CA GLN A 24 -20.50 3.13 -21.62
C GLN A 24 -19.19 3.76 -22.09
N LEU A 25 -18.28 2.88 -22.51
CA LEU A 25 -17.03 3.18 -23.19
C LEU A 25 -16.96 2.33 -24.48
N TYR A 26 -16.21 2.80 -25.48
CA TYR A 26 -15.95 2.09 -26.74
C TYR A 26 -14.50 2.29 -27.17
N ASN A 27 -13.71 1.23 -27.03
CA ASN A 27 -12.24 1.23 -27.17
C ASN A 27 -11.54 2.32 -26.33
N PRO A 28 -11.74 2.35 -24.99
CA PRO A 28 -10.99 3.26 -24.13
C PRO A 28 -9.49 2.93 -24.18
N SER A 29 -8.65 3.90 -24.57
CA SER A 29 -7.21 3.66 -24.83
C SER A 29 -6.30 4.01 -23.65
N LYS A 30 -6.70 4.97 -22.81
CA LYS A 30 -5.98 5.38 -21.60
C LYS A 30 -6.93 5.83 -20.49
N ILE A 31 -6.46 5.70 -19.26
CA ILE A 31 -7.09 6.20 -18.03
C ILE A 31 -6.06 6.99 -17.22
N PHE A 32 -6.50 8.08 -16.59
CA PHE A 32 -5.79 8.81 -15.54
C PHE A 32 -6.64 8.78 -14.26
N VAL A 33 -6.02 8.65 -13.09
CA VAL A 33 -6.73 8.65 -11.79
C VAL A 33 -6.05 9.65 -10.86
N SER A 34 -6.79 10.66 -10.39
CA SER A 34 -6.27 11.70 -9.50
C SER A 34 -6.33 11.30 -8.02
N PRO A 35 -5.53 11.94 -7.13
CA PRO A 35 -5.43 11.54 -5.70
C PRO A 35 -6.72 11.59 -4.89
N ASN A 36 -7.76 12.27 -5.39
CA ASN A 36 -9.10 12.29 -4.82
C ASN A 36 -10.00 11.13 -5.32
N GLN A 37 -9.44 10.12 -5.99
CA GLN A 37 -10.15 8.97 -6.59
C GLN A 37 -11.15 9.35 -7.71
N THR A 38 -10.95 10.49 -8.38
CA THR A 38 -11.61 10.78 -9.67
C THR A 38 -10.82 10.15 -10.82
N MET A 39 -11.52 9.47 -11.73
CA MET A 39 -10.99 8.85 -12.93
C MET A 39 -11.33 9.70 -14.16
N TYR A 40 -10.42 9.73 -15.14
CA TYR A 40 -10.57 10.40 -16.44
C TYR A 40 -10.18 9.41 -17.53
N ILE A 41 -11.12 9.00 -18.38
CA ILE A 41 -10.95 7.92 -19.37
C ILE A 41 -11.06 8.49 -20.78
N LEU A 42 -10.05 8.22 -21.62
CA LEU A 42 -10.03 8.57 -23.03
C LEU A 42 -10.77 7.49 -23.84
N ASP A 43 -11.95 7.84 -24.33
CA ASP A 43 -12.94 6.94 -24.93
C ASP A 43 -12.87 7.04 -26.47
N THR A 44 -11.91 6.31 -27.06
CA THR A 44 -11.33 6.60 -28.38
C THR A 44 -12.34 6.55 -29.52
N THR A 45 -13.17 5.51 -29.61
CA THR A 45 -14.14 5.37 -30.72
C THR A 45 -15.35 6.29 -30.54
N ASN A 46 -15.55 6.86 -29.35
CA ASN A 46 -16.54 7.90 -29.07
C ASN A 46 -15.96 9.33 -29.10
N TYR A 47 -14.66 9.49 -29.42
CA TYR A 47 -13.98 10.79 -29.60
C TYR A 47 -14.16 11.76 -28.43
N ARG A 48 -14.04 11.27 -27.19
CA ARG A 48 -14.35 12.01 -25.95
C ARG A 48 -13.49 11.59 -24.77
N VAL A 49 -13.48 12.42 -23.73
CA VAL A 49 -13.00 12.04 -22.38
C VAL A 49 -14.15 12.07 -21.39
N LEU A 50 -14.27 11.01 -20.60
CA LEU A 50 -15.28 10.86 -19.54
C LEU A 50 -14.62 10.91 -18.15
N LYS A 51 -15.15 11.79 -17.30
CA LYS A 51 -14.83 11.87 -15.87
C LYS A 51 -15.81 11.02 -15.06
N TRP A 52 -15.29 10.18 -14.18
CA TRP A 52 -16.07 9.42 -13.19
C TRP A 52 -15.46 9.65 -11.81
N THR A 53 -16.25 10.11 -10.84
CA THR A 53 -15.91 9.95 -9.43
C THR A 53 -16.29 8.52 -9.04
N VAL A 54 -15.53 7.87 -8.16
CA VAL A 54 -16.12 6.73 -7.45
C VAL A 54 -17.26 7.29 -6.58
N GLY A 55 -18.41 6.62 -6.58
CA GLY A 55 -19.71 7.24 -6.25
C GLY A 55 -20.57 7.63 -7.47
N ASP A 56 -20.08 7.51 -8.73
CA ASP A 56 -20.83 7.82 -9.97
C ASP A 56 -21.14 6.60 -10.88
N THR A 57 -22.35 6.59 -11.45
CA THR A 57 -22.90 5.63 -12.43
C THR A 57 -22.88 6.16 -13.87
N LEU A 58 -22.47 7.40 -14.09
CA LEU A 58 -22.52 8.05 -15.40
C LEU A 58 -21.29 8.93 -15.55
N GLY A 59 -20.48 8.65 -16.56
CA GLY A 59 -19.35 9.49 -16.92
C GLY A 59 -19.81 10.86 -17.40
N TYR A 60 -19.24 11.91 -16.82
CA TYR A 60 -19.43 13.28 -17.29
C TYR A 60 -18.44 13.58 -18.42
N VAL A 61 -18.93 14.02 -19.60
CA VAL A 61 -18.06 14.37 -20.72
C VAL A 61 -17.31 15.66 -20.39
N VAL A 62 -15.98 15.58 -20.35
CA VAL A 62 -15.09 16.69 -19.97
C VAL A 62 -14.23 17.21 -21.12
N ALA A 63 -14.16 16.47 -22.22
CA ALA A 63 -13.56 16.91 -23.50
C ALA A 63 -14.21 16.15 -24.67
N GLY A 64 -14.33 16.81 -25.83
CA GLY A 64 -14.84 16.20 -27.06
C GLY A 64 -16.31 15.77 -27.02
N GLY A 65 -16.63 14.66 -27.70
CA GLY A 65 -17.99 14.11 -27.80
C GLY A 65 -18.81 14.61 -29.00
N ASN A 66 -18.31 15.57 -29.77
CA ASN A 66 -18.94 16.11 -30.99
C ASN A 66 -18.52 15.35 -32.27
N GLY A 67 -18.21 14.05 -32.14
CA GLY A 67 -17.67 13.21 -33.22
C GLY A 67 -16.20 13.48 -33.56
N ASN A 68 -15.70 12.71 -34.52
CA ASN A 68 -14.33 12.84 -35.05
C ASN A 68 -14.20 14.09 -35.93
N GLY A 69 -13.11 14.83 -35.77
CA GLY A 69 -12.73 15.89 -36.70
C GLY A 69 -11.63 16.81 -36.20
N GLY A 70 -11.27 17.79 -37.02
CA GLY A 70 -10.21 18.76 -36.74
C GLY A 70 -10.67 20.01 -35.97
N ALA A 71 -11.97 20.18 -35.70
CA ALA A 71 -12.45 21.33 -34.94
C ALA A 71 -11.92 21.30 -33.50
N PHE A 72 -11.89 22.47 -32.82
CA PHE A 72 -11.54 22.55 -31.40
C PHE A 72 -12.65 22.07 -30.47
N THR A 73 -13.87 21.92 -30.97
CA THR A 73 -15.00 21.27 -30.29
C THR A 73 -14.95 19.73 -30.40
N GLN A 74 -14.02 19.19 -31.19
CA GLN A 74 -13.87 17.77 -31.52
C GLN A 74 -12.50 17.23 -31.09
N ILE A 75 -12.37 15.90 -31.09
CA ILE A 75 -11.11 15.21 -30.85
C ILE A 75 -10.90 14.24 -32.02
N GLY A 76 -9.68 14.19 -32.56
CA GLY A 76 -9.28 13.18 -33.54
C GLY A 76 -9.09 11.79 -32.93
N VAL A 77 -8.57 10.85 -33.73
CA VAL A 77 -8.04 9.59 -33.19
C VAL A 77 -6.89 9.93 -32.24
N SER A 78 -6.94 9.42 -31.00
CA SER A 78 -6.10 9.86 -29.88
C SER A 78 -5.70 8.70 -28.98
N TYR A 79 -4.46 8.73 -28.47
CA TYR A 79 -3.84 7.59 -27.75
C TYR A 79 -3.17 7.97 -26.42
N GLY A 80 -3.22 9.25 -26.04
CA GLY A 80 -2.69 9.74 -24.78
C GLY A 80 -3.58 10.78 -24.12
N ILE A 81 -3.67 10.68 -22.80
CA ILE A 81 -4.33 11.64 -21.92
C ILE A 81 -3.42 11.92 -20.74
N PHE A 82 -3.31 13.18 -20.35
CA PHE A 82 -2.74 13.60 -19.08
C PHE A 82 -3.66 14.63 -18.42
N VAL A 83 -3.73 14.66 -17.09
CA VAL A 83 -4.55 15.61 -16.34
C VAL A 83 -3.67 16.33 -15.33
N ASP A 84 -3.63 17.66 -15.40
CA ASP A 84 -2.81 18.47 -14.48
C ASP A 84 -3.43 18.60 -13.08
N ALA A 85 -2.68 19.17 -12.13
CA ALA A 85 -3.12 19.34 -10.73
C ALA A 85 -4.35 20.27 -10.59
N GLN A 86 -4.65 21.06 -11.62
CA GLN A 86 -5.82 21.93 -11.73
C GLN A 86 -6.99 21.24 -12.46
N TYR A 87 -6.86 19.95 -12.79
CA TYR A 87 -7.78 19.07 -13.52
C TYR A 87 -8.05 19.46 -14.99
N ASN A 88 -7.14 20.19 -15.62
CA ASN A 88 -7.21 20.39 -17.07
C ASN A 88 -6.67 19.18 -17.82
N ILE A 89 -7.25 18.89 -18.98
CA ILE A 89 -7.06 17.63 -19.70
C ILE A 89 -6.26 17.89 -20.98
N TYR A 90 -5.12 17.23 -21.10
CA TYR A 90 -4.24 17.27 -22.26
C TYR A 90 -4.40 15.99 -23.08
N ILE A 91 -4.67 16.13 -24.38
CA ILE A 91 -5.01 15.00 -25.26
C ILE A 91 -4.11 15.04 -26.49
N SER A 92 -3.37 13.96 -26.73
CA SER A 92 -2.57 13.77 -27.95
C SER A 92 -3.42 13.14 -29.06
N GLU A 93 -3.69 13.95 -30.08
CA GLU A 93 -4.50 13.58 -31.24
C GLU A 93 -3.58 13.14 -32.38
N GLN A 94 -3.46 11.83 -32.55
CA GLN A 94 -2.64 11.19 -33.57
C GLN A 94 -3.04 11.68 -34.97
N SER A 95 -4.33 11.63 -35.32
CA SER A 95 -4.81 11.99 -36.67
C SER A 95 -4.77 13.49 -36.97
N ASN A 96 -4.87 14.33 -35.94
CA ASN A 96 -4.84 15.80 -36.05
C ASN A 96 -3.43 16.37 -35.81
N HIS A 97 -2.43 15.51 -35.57
CA HIS A 97 -1.02 15.84 -35.36
C HIS A 97 -0.78 16.98 -34.36
N ARG A 98 -1.51 16.94 -33.23
CA ARG A 98 -1.56 18.02 -32.24
C ARG A 98 -1.75 17.50 -30.81
N VAL A 99 -1.55 18.39 -29.85
CA VAL A 99 -2.05 18.24 -28.47
C VAL A 99 -3.01 19.39 -28.18
N THR A 100 -4.21 19.07 -27.68
CA THR A 100 -5.18 20.05 -27.18
C THR A 100 -5.28 20.00 -25.64
N LYS A 101 -5.38 21.18 -25.01
CA LYS A 101 -5.69 21.36 -23.59
C LYS A 101 -7.16 21.79 -23.42
N TRP A 102 -7.91 21.05 -22.64
CA TRP A 102 -9.30 21.33 -22.28
C TRP A 102 -9.35 21.78 -20.82
N LEU A 103 -10.07 22.87 -20.54
CA LEU A 103 -10.06 23.51 -19.22
C LEU A 103 -11.09 22.90 -18.28
N ASN A 104 -10.72 22.73 -17.02
CA ASN A 104 -11.62 22.23 -15.98
C ASN A 104 -12.86 23.14 -15.87
N GLY A 105 -14.05 22.56 -16.03
CA GLY A 105 -15.33 23.27 -15.97
C GLY A 105 -15.81 23.95 -17.27
N ASN A 106 -15.01 23.97 -18.35
CA ASN A 106 -15.45 24.50 -19.65
C ASN A 106 -15.29 23.45 -20.76
N THR A 107 -16.39 22.77 -21.09
CA THR A 107 -16.42 21.60 -21.97
C THR A 107 -16.65 21.91 -23.45
N THR A 108 -16.76 23.18 -23.84
CA THR A 108 -17.19 23.57 -25.19
C THR A 108 -16.09 23.40 -26.26
N ALA A 109 -14.84 23.74 -25.95
CA ALA A 109 -13.71 23.59 -26.88
C ALA A 109 -12.35 23.46 -26.17
N GLY A 110 -11.43 22.71 -26.78
CA GLY A 110 -10.03 22.64 -26.39
C GLY A 110 -9.17 23.75 -27.04
N VAL A 111 -7.99 23.99 -26.48
CA VAL A 111 -7.00 24.96 -26.97
C VAL A 111 -5.76 24.23 -27.48
N LEU A 112 -5.25 24.62 -28.65
CA LEU A 112 -3.99 24.09 -29.20
C LEU A 112 -2.80 24.44 -28.29
N VAL A 113 -2.03 23.44 -27.86
CA VAL A 113 -0.86 23.63 -26.98
C VAL A 113 0.45 23.02 -27.51
N ALA A 114 0.38 22.09 -28.47
CA ALA A 114 1.54 21.60 -29.22
C ALA A 114 1.13 21.09 -30.62
N GLY A 115 2.03 21.21 -31.61
CA GLY A 115 1.79 20.78 -33.00
C GLY A 115 0.67 21.55 -33.70
N GLY A 116 -0.10 20.86 -34.56
CA GLY A 116 -1.23 21.42 -35.30
C GLY A 116 -0.91 21.95 -36.70
N ASN A 117 0.36 22.15 -37.04
CA ASN A 117 0.81 22.62 -38.37
C ASN A 117 0.90 21.49 -39.44
N GLY A 118 0.05 20.46 -39.30
CA GLY A 118 0.08 19.22 -40.10
C GLY A 118 1.26 18.30 -39.75
N ALA A 119 1.35 17.16 -40.44
CA ALA A 119 2.44 16.20 -40.26
C ALA A 119 3.79 16.80 -40.63
N GLY A 120 4.84 16.50 -39.85
CA GLY A 120 6.22 16.78 -40.23
C GLY A 120 7.19 16.70 -39.06
N SER A 121 8.49 16.71 -39.38
CA SER A 121 9.60 16.58 -38.43
C SER A 121 10.20 17.92 -37.96
N THR A 122 9.71 19.04 -38.47
CA THR A 122 10.12 20.39 -38.04
C THR A 122 9.75 20.64 -36.57
N ALA A 123 10.35 21.66 -35.97
CA ALA A 123 10.19 21.97 -34.55
C ALA A 123 8.78 22.50 -34.19
N ASP A 124 8.01 22.97 -35.17
CA ASP A 124 6.61 23.40 -35.05
C ASP A 124 5.58 22.28 -35.34
N LYS A 125 6.03 21.06 -35.67
CA LYS A 125 5.18 19.96 -36.11
C LYS A 125 5.34 18.70 -35.27
N LEU A 126 4.30 17.87 -35.31
CA LEU A 126 4.27 16.51 -34.81
C LEU A 126 3.89 15.58 -35.96
N ASN A 127 4.19 14.30 -35.84
CA ASN A 127 3.75 13.24 -36.73
C ASN A 127 3.23 12.07 -35.88
N SER A 128 1.90 11.87 -35.92
CA SER A 128 1.22 10.80 -35.21
C SER A 128 1.55 10.71 -33.70
N PRO A 129 1.40 11.80 -32.91
CA PRO A 129 1.74 11.80 -31.49
C PRO A 129 0.89 10.80 -30.69
N TRP A 130 1.54 10.09 -29.76
CA TRP A 130 0.91 9.04 -28.93
C TRP A 130 0.88 9.40 -27.45
N GLY A 131 2.00 9.25 -26.73
CA GLY A 131 2.10 9.63 -25.32
C GLY A 131 2.12 11.13 -25.10
N VAL A 132 1.51 11.60 -24.00
CA VAL A 132 1.61 12.98 -23.51
C VAL A 132 1.77 12.98 -21.99
N TYR A 133 2.60 13.87 -21.46
CA TYR A 133 2.80 14.11 -20.03
C TYR A 133 3.01 15.61 -19.78
N VAL A 134 2.62 16.14 -18.62
CA VAL A 134 2.88 17.54 -18.25
C VAL A 134 3.49 17.58 -16.86
N ASN A 135 4.66 18.21 -16.72
CA ASN A 135 5.33 18.31 -15.42
C ASN A 135 4.71 19.41 -14.53
N VAL A 136 5.16 19.48 -13.28
CA VAL A 136 4.69 20.48 -12.30
C VAL A 136 4.93 21.94 -12.72
N ASN A 137 5.87 22.19 -13.64
CA ASN A 137 6.17 23.51 -14.19
C ASN A 137 5.32 23.85 -15.44
N GLY A 138 4.42 22.94 -15.85
CA GLY A 138 3.56 23.10 -17.02
C GLY A 138 4.20 22.75 -18.37
N THR A 139 5.47 22.32 -18.41
CA THR A 139 6.13 21.85 -19.64
C THR A 139 5.44 20.58 -20.13
N ILE A 140 5.01 20.60 -21.40
CA ILE A 140 4.33 19.50 -22.06
C ILE A 140 5.37 18.65 -22.78
N PHE A 141 5.40 17.35 -22.48
CA PHE A 141 6.23 16.35 -23.14
C PHE A 141 5.34 15.51 -24.06
N VAL A 142 5.70 15.41 -25.34
CA VAL A 142 4.93 14.71 -26.36
C VAL A 142 5.79 13.63 -27.00
N VAL A 143 5.29 12.39 -27.02
CA VAL A 143 5.91 11.27 -27.73
C VAL A 143 5.48 11.34 -29.19
N ASP A 144 6.40 11.80 -30.02
CA ASP A 144 6.19 12.12 -31.43
C ASP A 144 6.56 10.88 -32.27
N CYS A 145 5.70 9.86 -32.18
CA CYS A 145 5.97 8.48 -32.59
C CYS A 145 6.47 8.37 -34.05
N GLY A 146 5.80 9.05 -34.98
CA GLY A 146 6.13 9.06 -36.40
C GLY A 146 7.37 9.87 -36.78
N ASN A 147 7.96 10.61 -35.84
CA ASN A 147 9.26 11.28 -35.96
C ASN A 147 10.33 10.66 -35.03
N HIS A 148 10.00 9.54 -34.38
CA HIS A 148 10.88 8.76 -33.49
C HIS A 148 11.58 9.57 -32.38
N ARG A 149 10.88 10.56 -31.82
CA ARG A 149 11.41 11.47 -30.78
C ARG A 149 10.44 11.72 -29.64
N VAL A 150 10.95 12.31 -28.55
CA VAL A 150 10.14 13.04 -27.57
C VAL A 150 10.44 14.53 -27.70
N GLN A 151 9.40 15.35 -27.74
CA GLN A 151 9.49 16.80 -27.93
C GLN A 151 8.84 17.55 -26.75
N THR A 152 9.47 18.62 -26.26
CA THR A 152 8.92 19.50 -25.22
C THR A 152 8.35 20.79 -25.79
N TRP A 153 7.23 21.23 -25.22
CA TRP A 153 6.56 22.47 -25.54
C TRP A 153 6.27 23.21 -24.23
N ASN A 154 6.90 24.38 -24.04
CA ASN A 154 6.76 25.19 -22.82
C ASN A 154 5.60 26.18 -22.99
N PRO A 155 4.60 26.25 -22.08
CA PRO A 155 3.56 27.27 -22.12
C PRO A 155 4.22 28.64 -22.16
N GLY A 156 3.91 29.41 -23.22
CA GLY A 156 4.83 30.40 -23.77
C GLY A 156 5.34 31.45 -22.78
N ASN A 157 6.63 31.78 -22.88
CA ASN A 157 7.35 32.76 -22.06
C ASN A 157 6.52 34.01 -21.76
N LYS A 158 5.90 34.06 -20.57
CA LYS A 158 5.45 35.30 -19.95
C LYS A 158 6.55 35.80 -19.03
N THR A 159 7.45 36.58 -19.60
CA THR A 159 8.19 37.59 -18.83
C THR A 159 7.15 38.46 -18.10
N PHE A 160 7.23 38.51 -16.78
CA PHE A 160 6.32 39.31 -15.97
C PHE A 160 6.65 40.80 -16.15
N ILE A 161 5.95 41.47 -17.05
CA ILE A 161 5.91 42.93 -17.13
C ILE A 161 4.70 43.39 -16.33
N PHE A 162 4.95 44.04 -15.19
CA PHE A 162 3.91 44.74 -14.43
C PHE A 162 3.49 46.00 -15.18
N ILE A 163 2.22 46.06 -15.61
CA ILE A 163 1.49 47.30 -15.86
C ILE A 163 0.16 47.17 -15.12
N ALA A 164 -0.24 48.24 -14.44
CA ALA A 164 -1.40 48.27 -13.55
C ALA A 164 -2.65 48.88 -14.22
N CYS A 165 -3.75 48.87 -13.45
CA CYS A 165 -4.98 49.66 -13.58
C CYS A 165 -6.21 49.01 -14.26
N TYR A 166 -7.21 48.77 -13.41
CA TYR A 166 -8.67 48.96 -13.56
C TYR A 166 -9.49 48.35 -14.72
N LEU A 167 -10.66 47.84 -14.29
CA LEU A 167 -11.93 47.59 -14.99
C LEU A 167 -11.99 47.74 -16.52
N MET A 168 -12.29 46.64 -17.21
CA MET A 168 -13.44 46.56 -18.13
C MET A 168 -13.99 45.11 -18.19
N SER A 169 -15.20 44.98 -18.72
CA SER A 169 -15.96 43.73 -18.83
C SER A 169 -15.78 43.02 -20.19
N GLU A 170 -16.10 41.72 -20.18
CA GLU A 170 -16.48 40.89 -21.35
C GLU A 170 -15.47 40.60 -22.48
N THR A 171 -15.30 39.29 -22.71
CA THR A 171 -14.94 38.61 -23.97
C THR A 171 -13.48 38.74 -24.48
N TYR A 172 -13.06 37.69 -25.21
CA TYR A 172 -11.78 37.53 -25.92
C TYR A 172 -10.48 37.62 -25.10
N TYR A 173 -9.82 36.46 -24.93
CA TYR A 173 -8.51 36.25 -25.57
C TYR A 173 -8.30 34.76 -25.89
N HIS A 174 -8.34 34.42 -27.17
CA HIS A 174 -7.89 33.13 -27.69
C HIS A 174 -6.38 33.18 -28.04
N THR A 175 -5.78 31.98 -28.12
CA THR A 175 -4.59 31.67 -28.95
C THR A 175 -3.35 32.58 -28.83
N LYS A 176 -2.38 32.10 -28.05
CA LYS A 176 -1.16 31.57 -28.69
C LYS A 176 -0.61 30.40 -27.88
N GLY A 177 -0.63 29.21 -28.45
CA GLY A 177 0.11 28.06 -27.91
C GLY A 177 1.62 28.31 -27.99
N ALA A 178 2.41 27.44 -27.36
CA ALA A 178 3.84 27.37 -27.64
C ALA A 178 4.03 27.17 -29.16
N SER A 179 4.80 28.03 -29.82
CA SER A 179 4.87 28.03 -31.30
C SER A 179 5.98 27.16 -31.89
N VAL A 180 6.89 26.67 -31.05
CA VAL A 180 8.01 25.80 -31.42
C VAL A 180 8.30 24.89 -30.22
N GLY A 181 8.47 23.58 -30.46
CA GLY A 181 8.89 22.61 -29.46
C GLY A 181 10.33 22.10 -29.69
N SER A 182 11.02 21.71 -28.63
CA SER A 182 12.41 21.21 -28.68
C SER A 182 12.47 19.70 -28.56
N THR A 183 13.29 19.01 -29.36
CA THR A 183 13.58 17.58 -29.14
C THR A 183 14.34 17.42 -27.82
N VAL A 184 13.96 16.44 -26.99
CA VAL A 184 14.65 16.12 -25.73
C VAL A 184 15.11 14.66 -25.62
N ALA A 185 14.66 13.79 -26.51
CA ALA A 185 15.15 12.42 -26.67
C ALA A 185 14.82 11.87 -28.07
N GLY A 186 15.63 10.95 -28.59
CA GLY A 186 15.48 10.39 -29.95
C GLY A 186 16.00 11.32 -31.06
N SER A 187 15.85 10.88 -32.31
CA SER A 187 16.39 11.57 -33.50
C SER A 187 15.41 11.61 -34.66
N THR A 188 15.26 12.78 -35.29
CA THR A 188 14.31 13.05 -36.40
C THR A 188 14.67 12.40 -37.75
N SER A 189 15.87 11.82 -37.89
CA SER A 189 16.46 11.51 -39.21
C SER A 189 16.54 10.03 -39.57
N ASN A 190 16.40 9.10 -38.62
CA ASN A 190 16.19 7.67 -38.87
C ASN A 190 15.78 6.94 -37.57
N PRO A 191 14.92 5.90 -37.64
CA PRO A 191 14.75 4.96 -36.54
C PRO A 191 16.04 4.16 -36.31
N GLY A 192 16.30 3.75 -35.07
CA GLY A 192 17.45 2.90 -34.78
C GLY A 192 17.52 2.40 -33.35
N SER A 193 18.46 1.47 -33.11
CA SER A 193 18.63 0.72 -31.85
C SER A 193 19.73 1.29 -30.94
N TRP A 194 20.39 2.38 -31.32
CA TRP A 194 21.45 3.01 -30.51
C TRP A 194 20.86 3.68 -29.25
N SER A 195 21.68 3.98 -28.25
CA SER A 195 21.23 4.51 -26.95
C SER A 195 20.62 5.92 -27.00
N TYR A 196 20.84 6.67 -28.09
CA TYR A 196 20.24 7.99 -28.31
C TYR A 196 19.07 7.98 -29.32
N GLN A 197 18.68 6.81 -29.82
CA GLN A 197 17.62 6.66 -30.82
C GLN A 197 16.41 5.92 -30.26
N PHE A 198 15.24 6.20 -30.81
CA PHE A 198 14.05 5.37 -30.67
C PHE A 198 13.67 4.75 -32.03
N ASN A 199 12.78 3.77 -32.00
CA ASN A 199 12.12 3.19 -33.15
C ASN A 199 10.62 3.08 -32.81
N SER A 200 9.84 4.06 -33.30
CA SER A 200 8.42 4.28 -32.98
C SER A 200 8.10 4.28 -31.46
N PRO A 201 8.57 5.27 -30.68
CA PRO A 201 8.29 5.34 -29.25
C PRO A 201 6.79 5.61 -28.99
N THR A 202 6.23 5.00 -27.96
CA THR A 202 4.76 4.90 -27.80
C THR A 202 4.20 5.56 -26.53
N SER A 203 4.85 5.37 -25.39
CA SER A 203 4.38 5.85 -24.09
C SER A 203 5.53 6.43 -23.27
N ILE A 204 5.20 7.43 -22.45
CA ILE A 204 6.10 8.16 -21.57
C ILE A 204 5.55 8.14 -20.14
N THR A 205 6.42 8.08 -19.15
CA THR A 205 6.10 8.41 -17.76
C THR A 205 7.33 8.98 -17.06
N PHE A 206 7.16 9.52 -15.86
CA PHE A 206 8.24 10.00 -15.00
C PHE A 206 8.17 9.29 -13.64
N ASP A 207 9.32 9.03 -13.04
CA ASP A 207 9.39 8.64 -11.63
C ASP A 207 9.24 9.87 -10.71
N PRO A 208 9.05 9.70 -9.39
CA PRO A 208 8.95 10.82 -8.44
C PRO A 208 10.20 11.72 -8.38
N TYR A 209 11.28 11.37 -9.09
CA TYR A 209 12.59 12.00 -9.04
C TYR A 209 12.93 12.71 -10.36
N GLY A 210 12.03 12.69 -11.34
CA GLY A 210 12.15 13.44 -12.59
C GLY A 210 12.89 12.72 -13.72
N TYR A 211 13.24 11.43 -13.59
CA TYR A 211 13.75 10.67 -14.72
C TYR A 211 12.59 10.33 -15.67
N MET A 212 12.82 10.55 -16.96
CA MET A 212 11.86 10.26 -18.04
C MET A 212 12.05 8.82 -18.51
N TYR A 213 11.00 8.00 -18.46
CA TYR A 213 11.01 6.65 -18.99
C TYR A 213 10.15 6.60 -20.25
N VAL A 214 10.70 6.02 -21.32
CA VAL A 214 10.08 5.98 -22.65
C VAL A 214 10.08 4.54 -23.16
N VAL A 215 8.90 4.08 -23.60
CA VAL A 215 8.75 2.81 -24.33
C VAL A 215 9.29 2.97 -25.75
N ASP A 216 10.23 2.11 -26.11
CA ASP A 216 10.88 2.05 -27.42
C ASP A 216 10.42 0.76 -28.14
N TYR A 217 9.21 0.83 -28.70
CA TYR A 217 8.34 -0.30 -29.05
C TYR A 217 8.97 -1.28 -30.06
N ASN A 218 9.46 -0.79 -31.20
CA ASN A 218 10.05 -1.66 -32.23
C ASN A 218 11.43 -2.21 -31.81
N ASN A 219 12.11 -1.55 -30.87
CA ASN A 219 13.36 -2.03 -30.27
C ASN A 219 13.13 -2.94 -29.04
N ALA A 220 11.87 -3.22 -28.70
CA ALA A 220 11.44 -4.06 -27.58
C ALA A 220 12.13 -3.75 -26.23
N ARG A 221 12.29 -2.44 -25.91
CA ARG A 221 13.00 -1.98 -24.70
C ARG A 221 12.33 -0.77 -24.05
N ILE A 222 12.65 -0.53 -22.78
CA ILE A 222 12.39 0.76 -22.10
C ILE A 222 13.70 1.50 -21.91
N GLN A 223 13.72 2.78 -22.27
CA GLN A 223 14.85 3.67 -21.99
C GLN A 223 14.50 4.65 -20.87
N ARG A 224 15.42 4.83 -19.92
CA ARG A 224 15.42 5.90 -18.93
C ARG A 224 16.35 7.02 -19.41
N TRP A 225 15.86 8.25 -19.40
CA TRP A 225 16.56 9.47 -19.77
C TRP A 225 16.54 10.44 -18.57
N TYR A 226 17.66 11.10 -18.28
CA TYR A 226 17.67 12.22 -17.33
C TYR A 226 17.32 13.54 -18.05
N PRO A 227 16.79 14.55 -17.37
CA PRO A 227 16.55 15.86 -17.98
C PRO A 227 17.83 16.44 -18.59
N GLY A 228 17.82 16.73 -19.90
CA GLY A 228 18.98 17.23 -20.63
C GLY A 228 19.96 16.17 -21.15
N ALA A 229 19.63 14.88 -21.08
CA ALA A 229 20.49 13.79 -21.56
C ALA A 229 20.66 13.77 -23.09
N SER A 230 21.90 13.51 -23.54
CA SER A 230 22.19 13.21 -24.95
C SER A 230 21.90 11.76 -25.36
N TYR A 231 21.68 10.86 -24.39
CA TYR A 231 21.44 9.43 -24.59
C TYR A 231 20.65 8.83 -23.40
N GLY A 232 19.89 7.77 -23.66
CA GLY A 232 19.16 6.99 -22.67
C GLY A 232 19.90 5.74 -22.19
N THR A 233 19.59 5.30 -20.97
CA THR A 233 19.96 3.99 -20.43
C THR A 233 18.84 3.00 -20.69
N THR A 234 19.14 1.82 -21.25
CA THR A 234 18.12 0.75 -21.33
C THR A 234 17.93 0.14 -19.93
N VAL A 235 16.72 0.21 -19.38
CA VAL A 235 16.38 -0.30 -18.03
C VAL A 235 15.57 -1.60 -18.06
N ALA A 236 15.00 -1.94 -19.22
CA ALA A 236 14.32 -3.21 -19.47
C ALA A 236 14.49 -3.59 -20.95
N SER A 237 14.88 -4.83 -21.22
CA SER A 237 15.05 -5.40 -22.58
C SER A 237 15.21 -6.93 -22.53
N GLY A 238 15.42 -7.57 -23.68
CA GLY A 238 15.93 -8.94 -23.78
C GLY A 238 14.91 -10.06 -23.57
N THR A 239 13.81 -9.80 -22.86
CA THR A 239 12.65 -10.72 -22.80
C THR A 239 11.37 -10.11 -23.37
N MET A 240 11.34 -8.81 -23.67
CA MET A 240 10.16 -8.09 -24.15
C MET A 240 9.93 -8.23 -25.66
N ASN A 241 8.69 -7.98 -26.09
CA ASN A 241 8.22 -8.03 -27.46
C ASN A 241 6.99 -7.11 -27.64
N LEU A 242 7.15 -6.05 -28.43
CA LEU A 242 6.17 -4.96 -28.61
C LEU A 242 5.63 -4.34 -27.31
N PRO A 243 6.48 -3.88 -26.36
CA PRO A 243 6.01 -3.12 -25.20
C PRO A 243 5.33 -1.84 -25.66
N ILE A 244 4.17 -1.47 -25.09
CA ILE A 244 3.35 -0.33 -25.55
C ILE A 244 3.05 0.73 -24.50
N GLY A 245 3.08 0.36 -23.22
CA GLY A 245 2.71 1.24 -22.10
C GLY A 245 3.61 1.03 -20.89
N LEU A 246 3.80 2.08 -20.10
CA LEU A 246 4.53 2.01 -18.84
C LEU A 246 3.95 2.96 -17.79
N THR A 247 4.14 2.62 -16.51
CA THR A 247 3.82 3.46 -15.33
C THR A 247 4.67 3.02 -14.14
N PHE A 248 4.59 3.74 -13.02
CA PHE A 248 5.05 3.27 -11.72
C PHE A 248 3.89 2.76 -10.86
N ASP A 249 4.17 1.78 -9.99
CA ASP A 249 3.26 1.39 -8.90
C ASP A 249 3.54 2.17 -7.60
N ARG A 250 2.77 1.90 -6.53
CA ARG A 250 2.91 2.61 -5.24
C ARG A 250 4.14 2.21 -4.43
N LEU A 251 4.91 1.22 -4.88
CA LEU A 251 6.19 0.80 -4.30
C LEU A 251 7.38 1.34 -5.12
N GLY A 252 7.13 2.05 -6.23
CA GLY A 252 8.15 2.59 -7.12
C GLY A 252 8.65 1.61 -8.18
N ASN A 253 8.01 0.45 -8.37
CA ASN A 253 8.40 -0.49 -9.42
C ASN A 253 7.95 0.02 -10.80
N LEU A 254 8.78 -0.20 -11.83
CA LEU A 254 8.48 0.13 -13.22
C LEU A 254 7.60 -0.95 -13.85
N VAL A 255 6.32 -0.63 -14.04
CA VAL A 255 5.30 -1.55 -14.59
C VAL A 255 5.16 -1.31 -16.09
N ILE A 256 5.38 -2.35 -16.89
CA ILE A 256 5.42 -2.30 -18.37
C ILE A 256 4.36 -3.25 -18.95
N ALA A 257 3.58 -2.77 -19.92
CA ALA A 257 2.71 -3.62 -20.74
C ALA A 257 3.50 -4.15 -21.96
N ASP A 258 3.83 -5.44 -21.92
CA ASP A 258 4.65 -6.17 -22.90
C ASP A 258 3.76 -6.93 -23.88
N THR A 259 3.26 -6.21 -24.89
CA THR A 259 1.98 -6.53 -25.57
C THR A 259 2.00 -7.84 -26.36
N SER A 260 3.05 -8.11 -27.14
CA SER A 260 3.09 -9.33 -27.97
C SER A 260 3.34 -10.58 -27.12
N ASN A 261 3.99 -10.42 -25.96
CA ASN A 261 4.14 -11.48 -24.95
C ASN A 261 2.95 -11.54 -23.98
N GLN A 262 1.93 -10.71 -24.18
CA GLN A 262 0.65 -10.71 -23.44
C GLN A 262 0.80 -10.63 -21.92
N ARG A 263 1.81 -9.91 -21.42
CA ARG A 263 2.14 -9.86 -19.98
C ARG A 263 2.37 -8.44 -19.49
N ILE A 264 2.10 -8.22 -18.21
CA ILE A 264 2.55 -7.03 -17.48
C ILE A 264 3.81 -7.42 -16.71
N ILE A 265 4.92 -6.72 -16.98
CA ILE A 265 6.17 -6.94 -16.24
C ILE A 265 6.31 -5.81 -15.22
N SER A 266 6.31 -6.15 -13.94
CA SER A 266 6.82 -5.24 -12.92
C SER A 266 8.32 -5.46 -12.80
N TYR A 267 9.11 -4.55 -13.35
CA TYR A 267 10.51 -4.42 -12.99
C TYR A 267 10.56 -3.68 -11.66
N SER A 268 10.78 -4.40 -10.55
CA SER A 268 11.31 -3.72 -9.37
C SER A 268 12.56 -2.96 -9.74
N LEU A 269 12.66 -1.71 -9.29
CA LEU A 269 13.61 -0.73 -9.83
C LEU A 269 15.04 -0.95 -9.28
N VAL A 270 15.58 -2.14 -9.56
CA VAL A 270 17.02 -2.39 -9.54
C VAL A 270 17.66 -1.35 -10.44
N CYS A 271 18.44 -0.44 -9.88
CA CYS A 271 19.26 0.46 -10.68
C CYS A 271 20.32 -0.36 -11.43
N PRO A 272 20.25 -0.51 -12.76
CA PRO A 272 21.27 -1.22 -13.51
C PRO A 272 22.40 -0.22 -13.76
N VAL A 273 23.36 -0.17 -12.83
CA VAL A 273 24.62 0.54 -13.07
C VAL A 273 25.54 -0.40 -13.83
N SER A 274 25.42 -0.40 -15.16
CA SER A 274 26.25 -1.23 -16.03
C SER A 274 27.71 -0.75 -16.02
N THR A 275 28.62 -1.56 -15.52
CA THR A 275 30.06 -1.38 -15.75
C THR A 275 30.40 -1.67 -17.21
N THR A 276 31.11 -0.76 -17.85
CA THR A 276 31.50 -0.84 -19.27
C THR A 276 32.64 -1.84 -19.51
N THR A 277 32.55 -2.63 -20.59
CA THR A 277 33.60 -2.77 -21.62
C THR A 277 33.10 -3.55 -22.86
N THR A 278 33.71 -3.28 -24.02
CA THR A 278 33.68 -4.09 -25.25
C THR A 278 34.53 -5.39 -25.06
N ILE A 279 34.51 -6.45 -25.88
CA ILE A 279 34.43 -6.66 -27.34
C ILE A 279 33.65 -7.98 -27.63
N ALA A 280 33.25 -8.26 -28.88
CA ALA A 280 32.49 -9.47 -29.30
C ALA A 280 33.35 -10.47 -30.12
N PRO A 281 32.74 -11.44 -30.84
CA PRO A 281 32.20 -12.76 -30.44
C PRO A 281 33.25 -13.91 -30.69
N PRO A 282 32.99 -15.25 -30.59
CA PRO A 282 31.71 -15.98 -30.65
C PRO A 282 31.57 -17.27 -29.77
N MET A 283 30.58 -18.10 -30.13
CA MET A 283 30.27 -19.49 -29.74
C MET A 283 29.34 -19.72 -28.54
N LEU A 284 28.43 -20.69 -28.73
CA LEU A 284 27.52 -21.23 -27.72
C LEU A 284 28.25 -22.27 -26.85
N THR A 285 27.76 -22.48 -25.62
CA THR A 285 27.34 -23.83 -25.20
C THR A 285 26.39 -23.76 -23.99
N THR A 286 25.66 -24.85 -23.74
CA THR A 286 24.55 -24.93 -22.78
C THR A 286 24.99 -25.38 -21.39
N THR A 287 24.67 -24.62 -20.34
CA THR A 287 24.18 -25.13 -19.03
C THR A 287 23.81 -23.97 -18.10
N PRO A 288 22.65 -24.00 -17.40
CA PRO A 288 22.36 -23.04 -16.34
C PRO A 288 23.06 -23.46 -15.03
N LEU A 289 24.10 -22.73 -14.63
CA LEU A 289 24.80 -22.96 -13.36
C LEU A 289 23.96 -22.53 -12.16
N CYS A 290 23.18 -23.45 -11.61
CA CYS A 290 22.55 -23.31 -10.29
C CYS A 290 23.47 -23.86 -9.20
N SER A 291 24.45 -23.08 -8.75
CA SER A 291 25.22 -23.39 -7.54
C SER A 291 25.77 -22.13 -6.85
N THR A 292 25.89 -22.21 -5.52
CA THR A 292 26.32 -21.13 -4.59
C THR A 292 25.38 -19.91 -4.48
N SER A 293 24.81 -19.72 -3.30
CA SER A 293 24.01 -18.55 -2.93
C SER A 293 24.91 -17.39 -2.50
N VAL A 294 25.24 -16.50 -3.43
CA VAL A 294 25.89 -15.20 -3.15
C VAL A 294 24.92 -14.07 -3.47
N TRP A 295 24.71 -13.16 -2.52
CA TRP A 295 23.80 -12.01 -2.68
C TRP A 295 24.43 -10.97 -3.62
N ASN A 296 23.89 -10.84 -4.83
CA ASN A 296 24.27 -9.77 -5.76
C ASN A 296 23.70 -8.41 -5.33
N GLN A 297 24.33 -7.80 -4.33
CA GLN A 297 24.06 -6.42 -3.93
C GLN A 297 24.65 -5.45 -4.98
N THR A 298 23.80 -4.71 -5.69
CA THR A 298 24.25 -3.70 -6.66
C THR A 298 24.75 -2.44 -5.96
N ILE A 299 25.96 -2.49 -5.42
CA ILE A 299 26.62 -1.37 -4.76
C ILE A 299 26.84 -0.24 -5.78
N SER A 300 26.12 0.87 -5.61
CA SER A 300 26.24 2.04 -6.47
C SER A 300 27.04 3.12 -5.77
N ILE A 301 28.17 3.55 -6.35
CA ILE A 301 28.87 4.76 -5.89
C ILE A 301 28.06 5.98 -6.35
N ILE A 302 27.68 6.85 -5.41
CA ILE A 302 26.86 8.03 -5.70
C ILE A 302 27.57 9.36 -5.44
N ALA A 303 28.72 9.35 -4.74
CA ALA A 303 29.63 10.48 -4.60
C ALA A 303 31.05 9.99 -4.24
N GLY A 304 32.07 10.79 -4.54
CA GLY A 304 33.48 10.47 -4.29
C GLY A 304 34.09 9.47 -5.29
N SER A 305 35.31 8.98 -5.00
CA SER A 305 36.07 8.10 -5.91
C SER A 305 36.94 7.10 -5.16
N THR A 306 37.19 5.94 -5.75
CA THR A 306 37.91 4.82 -5.10
C THR A 306 39.43 4.98 -5.02
N SER A 307 40.02 6.10 -5.46
CA SER A 307 41.48 6.18 -5.68
C SER A 307 42.13 7.56 -5.55
N ASN A 308 41.50 8.57 -4.93
CA ASN A 308 42.17 9.85 -4.63
C ASN A 308 41.63 10.56 -3.38
N THR A 309 42.53 10.84 -2.43
CA THR A 309 42.36 11.92 -1.44
C THR A 309 42.37 13.25 -2.17
N GLY A 310 41.27 13.99 -2.15
CA GLY A 310 41.17 15.21 -2.93
C GLY A 310 40.12 16.20 -2.42
N SER A 311 40.31 17.44 -2.84
CA SER A 311 39.50 18.61 -2.52
C SER A 311 38.69 19.13 -3.72
N THR A 312 38.65 18.38 -4.82
CA THR A 312 37.84 18.73 -6.01
C THR A 312 36.35 18.53 -5.73
N SER A 313 35.50 18.99 -6.65
CA SER A 313 34.05 18.72 -6.63
C SER A 313 33.68 17.23 -6.82
N THR A 314 34.59 16.40 -7.32
CA THR A 314 34.39 14.96 -7.56
C THR A 314 35.07 14.06 -6.53
N SER A 315 35.81 14.63 -5.58
CA SER A 315 36.51 13.92 -4.52
C SER A 315 36.01 14.30 -3.13
N LEU A 316 36.20 13.38 -2.19
CA LEU A 316 35.91 13.52 -0.77
C LEU A 316 37.16 13.09 -0.01
N TYR A 317 37.36 13.61 1.20
CA TYR A 317 38.42 13.16 2.09
C TYR A 317 37.82 12.79 3.45
N ASN A 318 37.73 11.48 3.67
CA ASN A 318 37.18 10.85 4.87
C ASN A 318 35.76 11.39 5.20
N PRO A 319 34.73 11.08 4.38
CA PRO A 319 33.37 11.55 4.63
C PRO A 319 32.80 10.88 5.89
N TYR A 320 32.33 11.66 6.88
CA TYR A 320 31.85 11.11 8.16
C TYR A 320 30.36 10.78 8.14
N ASP A 321 29.54 11.65 7.58
CA ASP A 321 28.08 11.61 7.72
C ASP A 321 27.36 12.20 6.50
N ILE A 322 26.08 11.87 6.34
CA ILE A 322 25.28 12.13 5.13
C ILE A 322 23.80 12.32 5.44
N ASP A 323 23.16 13.29 4.77
CA ASP A 323 21.70 13.48 4.84
C ASP A 323 21.13 14.04 3.51
N PHE A 324 19.80 14.08 3.38
CA PHE A 324 19.08 14.46 2.16
C PHE A 324 18.09 15.60 2.38
N ASP A 325 17.99 16.54 1.42
CA ASP A 325 16.91 17.54 1.42
C ASP A 325 15.60 17.02 0.79
N GLY A 326 14.56 17.86 0.82
CA GLY A 326 13.24 17.57 0.25
C GLY A 326 13.22 17.39 -1.27
N TYR A 327 14.33 17.69 -1.96
CA TYR A 327 14.54 17.51 -3.39
C TYR A 327 15.53 16.36 -3.71
N ASN A 328 15.86 15.53 -2.70
CA ASN A 328 16.78 14.39 -2.81
C ASN A 328 18.23 14.78 -3.21
N ASN A 329 18.68 16.01 -2.92
CA ASN A 329 20.11 16.30 -2.98
C ASN A 329 20.81 15.65 -1.78
N LEU A 330 21.93 14.99 -2.04
CA LEU A 330 22.79 14.39 -1.02
C LEU A 330 23.74 15.45 -0.47
N TYR A 331 23.76 15.64 0.85
CA TYR A 331 24.74 16.48 1.54
C TYR A 331 25.74 15.58 2.26
N VAL A 332 27.02 15.77 1.99
CA VAL A 332 28.12 14.96 2.53
C VAL A 332 29.01 15.79 3.44
N VAL A 333 29.21 15.31 4.66
CA VAL A 333 30.19 15.87 5.61
C VAL A 333 31.59 15.45 5.20
N ASP A 334 32.23 16.27 4.38
CA ASP A 334 33.56 16.07 3.82
C ASP A 334 34.62 16.54 4.86
N CYS A 335 34.71 15.75 5.94
CA CYS A 335 35.28 16.13 7.24
C CYS A 335 36.71 16.65 7.16
N TYR A 336 37.61 15.96 6.45
CA TYR A 336 39.03 16.34 6.38
C TYR A 336 39.30 17.42 5.31
N ASN A 337 38.34 17.70 4.42
CA ASN A 337 38.32 18.91 3.58
C ASN A 337 37.64 20.12 4.27
N HIS A 338 37.09 19.92 5.47
CA HIS A 338 36.43 20.93 6.31
C HIS A 338 35.26 21.65 5.64
N ARG A 339 34.42 20.89 4.93
CA ARG A 339 33.28 21.42 4.15
C ARG A 339 32.10 20.47 4.13
N ILE A 340 30.95 20.97 3.70
CA ILE A 340 29.82 20.13 3.24
C ILE A 340 29.74 20.24 1.72
N GLN A 341 29.65 19.09 1.04
CA GLN A 341 29.37 19.04 -0.39
C GLN A 341 27.93 18.60 -0.66
N ARG A 342 27.20 19.37 -1.46
CA ARG A 342 25.88 19.02 -2.01
C ARG A 342 26.05 18.39 -3.39
N PHE A 343 25.56 17.17 -3.57
CA PHE A 343 25.46 16.46 -4.84
C PHE A 343 23.99 16.42 -5.26
N GLN A 344 23.72 16.84 -6.50
CA GLN A 344 22.38 16.73 -7.09
C GLN A 344 22.04 15.26 -7.44
N PRO A 345 20.76 14.87 -7.52
CA PRO A 345 20.37 13.50 -7.91
C PRO A 345 21.08 12.99 -9.16
N GLY A 346 21.89 11.94 -9.00
CA GLY A 346 22.67 11.32 -10.10
C GLY A 346 23.95 12.06 -10.52
N SER A 347 24.32 13.17 -9.86
CA SER A 347 25.60 13.85 -10.12
C SER A 347 26.72 13.29 -9.23
N LEU A 348 27.81 12.83 -9.86
CA LEU A 348 29.08 12.53 -9.16
C LEU A 348 29.91 13.79 -8.86
N THR A 349 29.44 14.96 -9.30
CA THR A 349 30.07 16.27 -9.07
C THR A 349 29.25 17.05 -8.05
N GLY A 350 29.86 17.36 -6.92
CA GLY A 350 29.29 18.15 -5.84
C GLY A 350 29.62 19.64 -5.93
N SER A 351 28.91 20.43 -5.13
CA SER A 351 29.20 21.85 -4.89
C SER A 351 29.44 22.07 -3.39
N THR A 352 30.42 22.89 -3.03
CA THR A 352 30.61 23.28 -1.62
C THR A 352 29.50 24.26 -1.24
N VAL A 353 28.65 23.87 -0.30
CA VAL A 353 27.51 24.68 0.19
C VAL A 353 27.73 25.24 1.59
N ALA A 354 28.74 24.74 2.30
CA ALA A 354 29.11 25.15 3.64
C ALA A 354 30.60 24.84 3.91
N GLY A 355 31.28 25.74 4.63
CA GLY A 355 32.72 25.70 4.88
C GLY A 355 33.56 26.17 3.69
N VAL A 356 34.87 26.32 3.92
CA VAL A 356 35.85 26.69 2.87
C VAL A 356 36.79 25.51 2.67
N THR A 357 36.77 24.95 1.46
CA THR A 357 37.55 23.76 1.07
C THR A 357 39.03 23.90 1.49
N GLY A 358 39.50 23.00 2.35
CA GLY A 358 40.89 22.95 2.82
C GLY A 358 41.29 24.07 3.79
N SER A 359 40.35 24.86 4.30
CA SER A 359 40.61 25.99 5.21
C SER A 359 39.87 25.82 6.54
N ALA A 360 40.49 25.07 7.44
CA ALA A 360 40.07 24.97 8.84
C ALA A 360 40.00 26.36 9.51
N GLY A 361 39.00 26.55 10.36
CA GLY A 361 38.99 27.72 11.25
C GLY A 361 37.72 27.86 12.10
N SER A 362 37.73 28.86 12.96
CA SER A 362 36.65 29.19 13.89
C SER A 362 35.74 30.33 13.39
N SER A 363 35.99 30.88 12.20
CA SER A 363 35.09 31.82 11.53
C SER A 363 33.68 31.23 11.37
N ARG A 364 32.66 32.08 11.22
CA ARG A 364 31.31 31.65 10.81
C ARG A 364 31.24 31.21 9.34
N SER A 365 32.26 31.51 8.53
CA SER A 365 32.41 31.00 7.16
C SER A 365 33.18 29.68 7.06
N GLN A 366 33.77 29.19 8.16
CA GLN A 366 34.63 28.01 8.20
C GLN A 366 34.06 26.91 9.10
N LEU A 367 34.50 25.69 8.85
CA LEU A 367 34.30 24.52 9.71
C LEU A 367 35.69 24.00 10.14
N TYR A 368 35.74 23.19 11.17
CA TYR A 368 36.95 22.49 11.59
C TYR A 368 36.61 21.07 12.07
N TYR A 369 36.98 20.09 11.24
CA TYR A 369 36.55 18.68 11.35
C TYR A 369 35.04 18.53 11.66
N PRO A 370 34.14 18.97 10.75
CA PRO A 370 32.72 18.70 10.94
C PRO A 370 32.47 17.18 10.87
N THR A 371 31.66 16.62 11.77
CA THR A 371 31.44 15.15 11.83
C THR A 371 30.00 14.69 11.60
N SER A 372 29.00 15.58 11.66
CA SER A 372 27.61 15.22 11.45
C SER A 372 26.78 16.36 10.87
N ILE A 373 25.71 16.00 10.15
CA ILE A 373 24.77 16.93 9.53
C ILE A 373 23.33 16.44 9.66
N SER A 374 22.40 17.37 9.79
CA SER A 374 20.97 17.12 9.53
C SER A 374 20.42 18.21 8.62
N VAL A 375 19.68 17.81 7.59
CA VAL A 375 19.19 18.69 6.53
C VAL A 375 17.67 18.67 6.51
N THR A 376 17.08 19.86 6.46
CA THR A 376 15.62 20.01 6.42
C THR A 376 15.11 20.15 5.00
N LYS A 377 13.81 19.92 4.79
CA LYS A 377 13.18 19.92 3.46
C LYS A 377 13.33 21.23 2.66
N ASN A 378 13.69 22.33 3.33
CA ASN A 378 13.85 23.66 2.75
C ASN A 378 15.34 24.06 2.60
N GLU A 379 16.25 23.09 2.40
CA GLU A 379 17.70 23.29 2.21
C GLU A 379 18.43 24.03 3.36
N THR A 380 17.81 24.09 4.55
CA THR A 380 18.48 24.53 5.78
C THR A 380 19.11 23.33 6.46
N MET A 381 20.42 23.41 6.71
CA MET A 381 21.27 22.38 7.29
C MET A 381 21.80 22.78 8.67
N PHE A 382 22.01 21.79 9.53
CA PHE A 382 22.57 21.90 10.87
C PHE A 382 23.81 21.02 10.94
N ILE A 383 24.98 21.60 11.22
CA ILE A 383 26.28 20.93 11.11
C ILE A 383 26.96 20.92 12.48
N MET A 384 27.36 19.73 12.94
CA MET A 384 28.25 19.60 14.09
C MET A 384 29.67 19.98 13.65
N ASP A 385 30.15 21.12 14.13
CA ASP A 385 31.47 21.69 13.82
C ASP A 385 32.43 21.35 14.96
N THR A 386 32.93 20.10 14.91
CA THR A 386 33.31 19.34 16.10
C THR A 386 34.54 19.87 16.82
N SER A 387 35.59 20.30 16.09
CA SER A 387 36.77 20.91 16.73
C SER A 387 36.52 22.36 17.18
N ASN A 388 35.39 22.97 16.81
CA ASN A 388 34.91 24.25 17.33
C ASN A 388 33.82 24.09 18.43
N TYR A 389 33.46 22.85 18.82
CA TYR A 389 32.51 22.51 19.88
C TYR A 389 31.15 23.24 19.78
N ARG A 390 30.63 23.36 18.55
CA ARG A 390 29.41 24.12 18.23
C ARG A 390 28.57 23.43 17.16
N VAL A 391 27.28 23.75 17.12
CA VAL A 391 26.42 23.46 15.96
C VAL A 391 26.15 24.76 15.20
N LEU A 392 26.39 24.73 13.89
CA LEU A 392 26.07 25.82 12.97
C LEU A 392 24.82 25.49 12.16
N ARG A 393 23.86 26.42 12.11
CA ARG A 393 22.77 26.42 11.13
C ARG A 393 23.18 27.24 9.91
N TRP A 394 22.96 26.68 8.74
CA TRP A 394 23.25 27.29 7.44
C TRP A 394 22.08 27.02 6.48
N THR A 395 21.84 27.90 5.52
CA THR A 395 20.92 27.66 4.39
C THR A 395 21.71 27.74 3.08
N VAL A 396 21.37 26.94 2.06
CA VAL A 396 22.08 27.02 0.77
C VAL A 396 21.99 28.44 0.20
N GLY A 397 23.15 29.05 -0.04
CA GLY A 397 23.29 30.45 -0.49
C GLY A 397 23.76 31.42 0.60
N ASP A 398 23.70 31.04 1.88
CA ASP A 398 24.30 31.82 2.98
C ASP A 398 25.83 31.81 2.90
N THR A 399 26.46 32.94 3.21
CA THR A 399 27.93 33.06 3.30
C THR A 399 28.48 32.86 4.72
N LEU A 400 27.61 32.85 5.74
CA LEU A 400 27.97 32.79 7.16
C LEU A 400 26.97 31.93 7.94
N GLY A 401 27.48 30.97 8.73
CA GLY A 401 26.68 30.09 9.58
C GLY A 401 26.32 30.74 10.92
N TYR A 402 25.15 30.38 11.44
CA TYR A 402 24.62 30.86 12.72
C TYR A 402 24.83 29.82 13.82
N VAL A 403 25.52 30.19 14.91
CA VAL A 403 25.68 29.28 16.05
C VAL A 403 24.33 29.08 16.74
N VAL A 404 23.91 27.82 16.85
CA VAL A 404 22.60 27.42 17.42
C VAL A 404 22.70 26.51 18.63
N ALA A 405 23.87 25.89 18.86
CA ALA A 405 24.22 25.20 20.10
C ALA A 405 25.73 25.28 20.37
N GLY A 406 26.14 25.26 21.64
CA GLY A 406 27.54 25.26 22.05
C GLY A 406 28.33 26.52 21.70
N GLY A 407 29.62 26.36 21.37
CA GLY A 407 30.56 27.45 21.09
C GLY A 407 31.34 27.96 22.31
N ASN A 408 31.06 27.45 23.51
CA ASN A 408 31.76 27.79 24.76
C ASN A 408 32.94 26.84 25.08
N GLY A 409 33.53 26.24 24.04
CA GLY A 409 34.60 25.24 24.16
C GLY A 409 34.14 23.86 24.65
N ASN A 410 35.11 22.96 24.77
CA ASN A 410 34.93 21.58 25.23
C ASN A 410 34.67 21.53 26.75
N GLY A 411 33.73 20.71 27.19
CA GLY A 411 33.56 20.38 28.60
C GLY A 411 32.21 19.76 28.94
N GLY A 412 32.01 19.49 30.24
CA GLY A 412 30.80 18.84 30.77
C GLY A 412 29.66 19.79 31.15
N ALA A 413 29.86 21.11 31.09
CA ALA A 413 28.78 22.06 31.39
C ALA A 413 27.64 21.95 30.36
N PHE A 414 26.42 22.34 30.73
CA PHE A 414 25.28 22.37 29.79
C PHE A 414 25.34 23.53 28.79
N THR A 415 26.20 24.53 29.04
CA THR A 415 26.55 25.60 28.10
C THR A 415 27.62 25.17 27.07
N GLN A 416 28.24 24.01 27.28
CA GLN A 416 29.31 23.45 26.46
C GLN A 416 28.82 22.20 25.72
N ILE A 417 29.62 21.75 24.75
CA ILE A 417 29.43 20.46 24.08
C ILE A 417 30.75 19.70 24.21
N GLY A 418 30.69 18.45 24.65
CA GLY A 418 31.86 17.57 24.67
C GLY A 418 32.36 17.19 23.27
N ALA A 419 33.36 16.31 23.18
CA ALA A 419 33.60 15.58 21.93
C ALA A 419 32.31 14.83 21.53
N SER A 420 31.76 15.19 20.37
CA SER A 420 30.43 14.78 19.89
C SER A 420 30.49 14.38 18.42
N TYR A 421 29.81 13.30 18.06
CA TYR A 421 29.95 12.70 16.73
C TYR A 421 28.66 12.64 15.91
N ALA A 422 27.48 12.76 16.52
CA ALA A 422 26.21 12.87 15.81
C ALA A 422 25.31 13.98 16.36
N LEU A 423 24.49 14.56 15.49
CA LEU A 423 23.33 15.37 15.88
C LEU A 423 22.05 14.86 15.21
N PHE A 424 20.89 15.26 15.73
CA PHE A 424 19.59 15.06 15.11
C PHE A 424 18.75 16.33 15.33
N VAL A 425 17.88 16.69 14.38
CA VAL A 425 17.02 17.88 14.48
C VAL A 425 15.55 17.48 14.35
N ASP A 426 14.73 17.78 15.36
CA ASP A 426 13.29 17.49 15.31
C ASP A 426 12.51 18.48 14.42
N ALA A 427 11.24 18.17 14.15
CA ALA A 427 10.38 18.98 13.28
C ALA A 427 10.11 20.41 13.81
N GLN A 428 10.45 20.68 15.07
CA GLN A 428 10.38 21.98 15.74
C GLN A 428 11.75 22.70 15.74
N TYR A 429 12.76 22.13 15.07
CA TYR A 429 14.16 22.53 14.99
C TYR A 429 14.93 22.51 16.32
N ASN A 430 14.52 21.67 17.28
CA ASN A 430 15.36 21.41 18.45
C ASN A 430 16.50 20.44 18.08
N ILE A 431 17.69 20.67 18.62
CA ILE A 431 18.92 19.97 18.25
C ILE A 431 19.29 19.00 19.37
N TYR A 432 19.34 17.72 19.05
CA TYR A 432 19.81 16.65 19.94
C TYR A 432 21.25 16.33 19.57
N ILE A 433 22.12 16.16 20.57
CA ILE A 433 23.56 15.99 20.37
C ILE A 433 24.05 14.83 21.21
N SER A 434 24.74 13.86 20.61
CA SER A 434 25.41 12.79 21.33
C SER A 434 26.81 13.20 21.75
N GLU A 435 27.02 13.30 23.06
CA GLU A 435 28.30 13.74 23.62
C GLU A 435 29.06 12.50 24.09
N GLN A 436 29.89 11.95 23.19
CA GLN A 436 30.67 10.73 23.41
C GLN A 436 31.46 10.79 24.72
N SER A 437 32.21 11.88 24.91
CA SER A 437 33.07 12.11 26.09
C SER A 437 32.32 12.43 27.38
N ASN A 438 31.09 12.96 27.29
CA ASN A 438 30.25 13.27 28.45
C ASN A 438 29.21 12.17 28.74
N HIS A 439 29.24 11.06 28.00
CA HIS A 439 28.39 9.88 28.22
C HIS A 439 26.88 10.19 28.29
N ARG A 440 26.43 11.13 27.45
CA ARG A 440 25.07 11.69 27.49
C ARG A 440 24.53 12.08 26.11
N VAL A 441 23.23 12.33 26.05
CA VAL A 441 22.59 13.10 24.97
C VAL A 441 21.95 14.34 25.56
N THR A 442 22.20 15.50 24.95
CA THR A 442 21.56 16.78 25.32
C THR A 442 20.64 17.29 24.20
N LYS A 443 19.52 17.94 24.59
CA LYS A 443 18.58 18.63 23.71
C LYS A 443 18.72 20.15 23.89
N TRP A 444 18.96 20.86 22.81
CA TRP A 444 18.99 22.32 22.72
C TRP A 444 17.72 22.81 22.03
N LEU A 445 17.02 23.77 22.62
CA LEU A 445 15.73 24.23 22.09
C LEU A 445 15.91 25.27 20.99
N ASN A 446 15.07 25.22 19.96
CA ASN A 446 15.10 26.20 18.87
C ASN A 446 14.98 27.64 19.42
N GLY A 447 15.95 28.49 19.07
CA GLY A 447 16.04 29.88 19.56
C GLY A 447 16.67 30.07 20.93
N ASN A 448 16.90 29.01 21.73
CA ASN A 448 17.66 29.10 22.98
C ASN A 448 19.06 28.51 22.82
N THR A 449 20.01 29.38 22.48
CA THR A 449 21.41 29.03 22.23
C THR A 449 22.28 28.97 23.49
N THR A 450 21.70 29.17 24.68
CA THR A 450 22.50 29.37 25.91
C THR A 450 22.94 28.08 26.60
N ALA A 451 22.08 27.07 26.67
CA ALA A 451 22.37 25.77 27.27
C ALA A 451 21.46 24.65 26.74
N GLY A 452 21.99 23.43 26.67
CA GLY A 452 21.22 22.21 26.43
C GLY A 452 20.64 21.63 27.72
N VAL A 453 19.69 20.70 27.58
CA VAL A 453 19.06 19.94 28.67
C VAL A 453 19.39 18.46 28.51
N LEU A 454 19.71 17.77 29.61
CA LEU A 454 19.94 16.32 29.60
C LEU A 454 18.66 15.57 29.18
N VAL A 455 18.76 14.65 28.22
CA VAL A 455 17.64 13.79 27.79
C VAL A 455 17.93 12.29 27.82
N ALA A 456 19.20 11.88 27.88
CA ALA A 456 19.59 10.49 28.15
C ALA A 456 21.04 10.39 28.68
N GLY A 457 21.33 9.34 29.45
CA GLY A 457 22.65 9.10 30.05
C GLY A 457 23.04 10.15 31.10
N GLY A 458 24.32 10.52 31.15
CA GLY A 458 24.87 11.50 32.10
C GLY A 458 25.40 10.93 33.42
N ASN A 459 25.01 9.71 33.79
CA ASN A 459 25.47 9.02 35.02
C ASN A 459 26.88 8.41 34.89
N GLY A 460 27.74 8.99 34.03
CA GLY A 460 29.06 8.50 33.69
C GLY A 460 29.07 7.25 32.81
N ALA A 461 30.27 6.78 32.46
CA ALA A 461 30.46 5.57 31.66
C ALA A 461 29.91 4.33 32.37
N GLY A 462 29.19 3.48 31.63
CA GLY A 462 28.75 2.18 32.12
C GLY A 462 27.68 1.54 31.24
N SER A 463 27.32 0.29 31.57
CA SER A 463 26.41 -0.57 30.81
C SER A 463 25.03 -0.76 31.46
N THR A 464 24.78 -0.14 32.62
CA THR A 464 23.45 -0.15 33.26
C THR A 464 22.41 0.61 32.42
N PRO A 465 21.10 0.39 32.63
CA PRO A 465 20.04 1.04 31.83
C PRO A 465 20.02 2.57 31.88
N ASP A 466 20.56 3.17 32.94
CA ASP A 466 20.69 4.62 33.14
C ASP A 466 21.97 5.23 32.52
N LYS A 467 22.89 4.39 31.99
CA LYS A 467 24.21 4.80 31.53
C LYS A 467 24.42 4.57 30.03
N LEU A 468 25.35 5.34 29.49
CA LEU A 468 25.86 5.24 28.13
C LEU A 468 27.39 5.12 28.18
N ASN A 469 27.97 4.41 27.21
CA ASN A 469 29.41 4.33 27.02
C ASN A 469 29.76 4.81 25.61
N SER A 470 30.31 6.02 25.49
CA SER A 470 30.69 6.62 24.22
C SER A 470 29.56 6.64 23.16
N PRO A 471 28.38 7.23 23.46
CA PRO A 471 27.24 7.23 22.52
C PRO A 471 27.62 7.89 21.19
N TRP A 472 27.10 7.34 20.08
CA TRP A 472 27.40 7.80 18.71
C TRP A 472 26.12 8.22 17.99
N GLY A 473 25.61 7.45 17.02
CA GLY A 473 24.40 7.78 16.26
C GLY A 473 23.17 7.89 17.15
N ILE A 474 22.27 8.81 16.80
CA ILE A 474 21.00 9.04 17.49
C ILE A 474 19.87 9.23 16.47
N TYR A 475 18.68 8.75 16.80
CA TYR A 475 17.46 8.99 16.03
C TYR A 475 16.33 9.34 16.99
N VAL A 476 15.60 10.41 16.71
CA VAL A 476 14.50 10.88 17.56
C VAL A 476 13.17 10.58 16.89
N ASP A 477 12.36 9.74 17.53
CA ASP A 477 10.94 9.62 17.19
C ASP A 477 10.20 10.77 17.87
N ASN A 478 9.64 11.67 17.06
CA ASN A 478 8.90 12.85 17.50
C ASN A 478 7.64 12.53 18.34
N THR A 479 7.25 11.26 18.46
CA THR A 479 6.07 10.78 19.21
C THR A 479 6.38 9.98 20.47
N SER A 480 7.53 9.28 20.54
CA SER A 480 7.77 8.26 21.58
C SER A 480 9.06 8.47 22.40
N GLY A 481 10.20 8.73 21.76
CA GLY A 481 11.49 8.83 22.46
C GLY A 481 12.71 8.92 21.54
N ILE A 482 13.87 8.54 22.07
CA ILE A 482 15.18 8.66 21.43
C ILE A 482 15.84 7.29 21.37
N TYR A 483 16.22 6.85 20.16
CA TYR A 483 17.10 5.71 19.94
C TYR A 483 18.56 6.19 19.93
N ILE A 484 19.43 5.47 20.64
CA ILE A 484 20.82 5.87 20.89
C ILE A 484 21.74 4.66 20.64
N VAL A 485 22.70 4.82 19.74
CA VAL A 485 23.76 3.84 19.49
C VAL A 485 24.79 3.96 20.62
N ASP A 486 24.69 3.05 21.57
CA ASP A 486 25.52 2.98 22.77
C ASP A 486 26.81 2.19 22.44
N ARG A 487 27.64 2.82 21.59
CA ARG A 487 28.75 2.18 20.84
C ARG A 487 29.70 1.37 21.73
N GLY A 488 30.11 1.92 22.86
CA GLY A 488 31.03 1.28 23.81
C GLY A 488 30.40 0.16 24.65
N ASN A 489 29.08 0.01 24.60
CA ASN A 489 28.34 -1.13 25.16
C ASN A 489 27.79 -2.07 24.07
N HIS A 490 28.10 -1.82 22.80
CA HIS A 490 27.75 -2.66 21.63
C HIS A 490 26.24 -2.95 21.48
N ARG A 491 25.41 -1.96 21.82
CA ARG A 491 23.94 -2.06 21.81
C ARG A 491 23.28 -0.80 21.25
N VAL A 492 21.99 -0.88 20.97
CA VAL A 492 21.10 0.28 20.83
C VAL A 492 20.19 0.35 22.05
N GLN A 493 20.17 1.50 22.69
CA GLN A 493 19.23 1.85 23.75
C GLN A 493 18.08 2.69 23.18
N TYR A 494 16.90 2.57 23.77
CA TYR A 494 15.76 3.45 23.54
C TYR A 494 15.33 4.10 24.86
N TRP A 495 15.29 5.44 24.88
CA TRP A 495 14.81 6.25 26.00
C TRP A 495 13.48 6.91 25.62
N SER A 496 12.37 6.51 26.23
CA SER A 496 11.10 7.24 26.14
C SER A 496 11.24 8.65 26.72
N TYR A 497 10.49 9.63 26.21
CA TYR A 497 10.55 10.99 26.74
C TYR A 497 10.26 11.05 28.26
N GLY A 498 11.19 11.65 29.00
CA GLY A 498 11.10 11.79 30.47
C GLY A 498 11.52 10.54 31.27
N ALA A 499 11.92 9.45 30.63
CA ALA A 499 12.43 8.26 31.33
C ALA A 499 13.84 8.50 31.90
N SER A 500 14.09 8.03 33.12
CA SER A 500 15.41 8.10 33.77
C SER A 500 16.39 7.02 33.31
N PHE A 501 15.91 5.99 32.61
CA PHE A 501 16.70 4.90 32.05
C PHE A 501 16.10 4.43 30.72
N GLY A 502 16.93 3.82 29.86
CA GLY A 502 16.52 3.29 28.56
C GLY A 502 16.49 1.76 28.53
N SER A 503 15.68 1.20 27.64
CA SER A 503 15.65 -0.23 27.34
C SER A 503 16.64 -0.57 26.21
N THR A 504 17.27 -1.75 26.26
CA THR A 504 18.04 -2.25 25.12
C THR A 504 17.08 -2.80 24.07
N VAL A 505 17.18 -2.32 22.83
CA VAL A 505 16.28 -2.69 21.71
C VAL A 505 16.98 -3.37 20.54
N ALA A 506 18.32 -3.35 20.51
CA ALA A 506 19.11 -4.15 19.59
C ALA A 506 20.52 -4.41 20.13
N GLY A 507 21.13 -5.53 19.73
CA GLY A 507 22.47 -5.95 20.14
C GLY A 507 22.56 -6.54 21.56
N SER A 508 23.77 -6.93 21.95
CA SER A 508 24.04 -7.58 23.24
C SER A 508 24.90 -6.69 24.13
N THR A 509 24.33 -6.19 25.24
CA THR A 509 25.01 -5.29 26.18
C THR A 509 26.37 -5.84 26.62
N GLY A 510 27.45 -5.17 26.24
CA GLY A 510 28.82 -5.50 26.62
C GLY A 510 29.46 -6.69 25.89
N VAL A 511 28.80 -7.28 24.89
CA VAL A 511 29.32 -8.48 24.18
C VAL A 511 29.47 -8.17 22.69
N SER A 512 30.72 -7.96 22.25
CA SER A 512 31.06 -7.79 20.84
C SER A 512 31.12 -9.11 20.08
N GLY A 513 30.59 -9.15 18.87
CA GLY A 513 30.84 -10.27 17.95
C GLY A 513 30.02 -10.24 16.66
N PRO A 514 30.21 -11.24 15.78
CA PRO A 514 29.63 -11.29 14.44
C PRO A 514 28.25 -11.97 14.37
N TRP A 515 27.70 -12.45 15.50
CA TRP A 515 26.39 -13.12 15.50
C TRP A 515 25.24 -12.14 15.21
N SER A 516 24.07 -12.65 14.82
CA SER A 516 22.90 -11.84 14.45
C SER A 516 22.28 -11.06 15.61
N TYR A 517 22.57 -11.44 16.85
CA TYR A 517 22.11 -10.76 18.07
C TYR A 517 23.20 -9.86 18.70
N GLN A 518 24.32 -9.65 17.99
CA GLN A 518 25.49 -8.89 18.46
C GLN A 518 25.86 -7.78 17.48
N PHE A 519 26.51 -6.75 18.01
CA PHE A 519 27.21 -5.72 17.26
C PHE A 519 28.69 -5.68 17.68
N ASN A 520 29.52 -4.95 16.96
CA ASN A 520 30.90 -4.66 17.33
C ASN A 520 31.17 -3.16 17.06
N SER A 521 31.12 -2.37 18.13
CA SER A 521 31.28 -0.91 18.10
C SER A 521 30.40 -0.16 17.07
N PRO A 522 29.07 -0.37 17.06
CA PRO A 522 28.15 0.22 16.07
C PRO A 522 28.21 1.76 16.07
N THR A 523 27.93 2.39 14.93
CA THR A 523 28.10 3.84 14.72
C THR A 523 26.80 4.59 14.43
N SER A 524 26.09 4.25 13.36
CA SER A 524 24.86 4.94 12.91
C SER A 524 23.59 4.12 13.10
N ILE A 525 22.45 4.81 13.17
CA ILE A 525 21.10 4.23 13.20
C ILE A 525 20.12 5.08 12.37
N THR A 526 19.21 4.43 11.66
CA THR A 526 18.07 5.10 10.99
C THR A 526 16.82 4.19 11.02
N LEU A 527 15.64 4.77 10.84
CA LEU A 527 14.34 4.08 10.86
C LEU A 527 13.60 4.27 9.53
N ASP A 528 12.93 3.22 9.05
CA ASP A 528 12.02 3.33 7.90
C ASP A 528 10.59 3.70 8.32
N SER A 529 9.71 3.94 7.35
CA SER A 529 8.30 4.31 7.58
C SER A 529 7.46 3.21 8.25
N TYR A 530 8.02 2.04 8.53
CA TYR A 530 7.38 0.94 9.25
C TYR A 530 7.96 0.76 10.66
N GLY A 531 8.90 1.62 11.09
CA GLY A 531 9.54 1.56 12.39
C GLY A 531 10.64 0.51 12.53
N TYR A 532 11.13 -0.06 11.42
CA TYR A 532 12.25 -0.99 11.48
C TYR A 532 13.58 -0.23 11.68
N LEU A 533 14.41 -0.69 12.62
CA LEU A 533 15.71 -0.10 12.89
C LEU A 533 16.74 -0.63 11.89
N TYR A 534 17.60 0.23 11.35
CA TYR A 534 18.78 -0.15 10.58
C TYR A 534 20.02 0.36 11.31
N ILE A 535 20.91 -0.54 11.72
CA ILE A 535 22.10 -0.25 12.52
C ILE A 535 23.36 -0.51 11.69
N MET A 536 24.27 0.46 11.67
CA MET A 536 25.61 0.30 11.11
C MET A 536 26.53 -0.37 12.15
N ASP A 537 26.91 -1.61 11.87
CA ASP A 537 27.71 -2.48 12.73
C ASP A 537 29.18 -2.42 12.30
N PHE A 538 29.80 -1.28 12.62
CA PHE A 538 31.06 -0.76 12.07
C PHE A 538 32.22 -1.76 11.98
N ASN A 539 32.65 -2.38 13.08
CA ASN A 539 33.80 -3.30 13.06
C ASN A 539 33.47 -4.63 12.36
N ASN A 540 32.18 -5.00 12.30
CA ASN A 540 31.69 -6.16 11.55
C ASN A 540 31.42 -5.81 10.07
N GLN A 541 31.66 -4.55 9.65
CA GLN A 541 31.52 -4.03 8.28
C GLN A 541 30.17 -4.37 7.63
N ARG A 542 29.08 -4.27 8.40
CA ARG A 542 27.73 -4.67 7.96
C ARG A 542 26.62 -3.74 8.41
N VAL A 543 25.50 -3.76 7.70
CA VAL A 543 24.24 -3.14 8.16
C VAL A 543 23.28 -4.24 8.59
N GLN A 544 22.67 -4.09 9.77
CA GLN A 544 21.62 -4.99 10.26
C GLN A 544 20.27 -4.29 10.33
N LYS A 545 19.23 -4.93 9.80
CA LYS A 545 17.82 -4.58 10.03
C LYS A 545 17.31 -5.33 11.27
N TRP A 546 16.75 -4.60 12.23
CA TRP A 546 16.11 -5.13 13.43
C TRP A 546 14.63 -4.73 13.45
N LEU A 547 13.75 -5.66 13.81
CA LEU A 547 12.33 -5.40 13.98
C LEU A 547 12.05 -4.94 15.43
N PRO A 548 11.02 -4.10 15.68
CA PRO A 548 10.58 -3.80 17.03
C PRO A 548 10.38 -5.07 17.87
N GLY A 549 11.06 -5.16 19.02
CA GLY A 549 11.01 -6.32 19.91
C GLY A 549 11.79 -7.57 19.46
N ALA A 550 12.54 -7.52 18.35
CA ALA A 550 13.32 -8.67 17.89
C ALA A 550 14.56 -8.93 18.76
N ASN A 551 14.83 -10.21 19.03
CA ASN A 551 16.03 -10.65 19.75
C ASN A 551 17.28 -10.78 18.84
N PHE A 552 17.12 -10.62 17.53
CA PHE A 552 18.21 -10.70 16.54
C PHE A 552 17.90 -9.86 15.30
N GLY A 553 18.96 -9.41 14.62
CA GLY A 553 18.87 -8.69 13.36
C GLY A 553 19.08 -9.59 12.13
N VAL A 554 18.50 -9.15 11.01
CA VAL A 554 18.81 -9.66 9.67
C VAL A 554 19.89 -8.78 9.07
N THR A 555 21.01 -9.35 8.62
CA THR A 555 22.06 -8.56 7.97
C THR A 555 21.65 -8.23 6.53
N VAL A 556 21.61 -6.95 6.17
CA VAL A 556 21.12 -6.44 4.88
C VAL A 556 22.21 -5.83 3.99
N ALA A 557 23.40 -5.56 4.50
CA ALA A 557 24.59 -5.22 3.70
C ALA A 557 25.86 -5.79 4.35
N THR A 558 26.81 -6.32 3.56
CA THR A 558 28.03 -6.99 4.08
C THR A 558 29.30 -6.82 3.25
N THR A 559 29.22 -6.39 2.00
CA THR A 559 30.37 -6.45 1.07
C THR A 559 30.94 -5.06 0.74
N ASN A 560 32.27 -5.01 0.58
CA ASN A 560 33.03 -3.86 0.10
C ASN A 560 32.93 -2.55 0.92
N MET A 561 32.55 -2.59 2.20
CA MET A 561 32.64 -1.44 3.12
C MET A 561 33.98 -1.41 3.86
N ASN A 562 34.53 -0.23 4.14
CA ASN A 562 35.76 -0.03 4.90
C ASN A 562 35.67 1.23 5.77
N ASN A 563 35.60 1.04 7.09
CA ASN A 563 35.25 2.04 8.10
C ASN A 563 33.97 2.85 7.74
N PRO A 564 32.80 2.21 7.64
CA PRO A 564 31.55 2.88 7.30
C PRO A 564 30.98 3.64 8.52
N TYR A 565 31.13 4.97 8.56
CA TYR A 565 30.69 5.79 9.71
C TYR A 565 29.19 6.11 9.66
N GLY A 566 28.80 7.12 8.88
CA GLY A 566 27.44 7.59 8.73
C GLY A 566 26.60 6.71 7.81
N MET A 567 25.29 6.68 8.08
CA MET A 567 24.31 5.93 7.31
C MET A 567 22.94 6.57 7.48
N THR A 568 22.21 6.73 6.37
CA THR A 568 20.83 7.20 6.34
C THR A 568 20.03 6.41 5.29
N MET A 569 18.73 6.65 5.18
CA MET A 569 17.94 6.18 4.03
C MET A 569 17.56 7.35 3.14
N ASN A 570 17.71 7.17 1.83
CA ASN A 570 17.18 8.12 0.87
C ASN A 570 15.63 7.96 0.73
N PRO A 571 14.93 8.90 0.07
CA PRO A 571 13.47 8.82 -0.10
C PRO A 571 12.95 7.61 -0.90
N PHE A 572 13.84 6.82 -1.53
CA PHE A 572 13.51 5.58 -2.22
C PHE A 572 13.47 4.37 -1.27
N GLY A 573 13.93 4.52 -0.02
CA GLY A 573 14.16 3.41 0.90
C GLY A 573 15.47 2.66 0.67
N ASN A 574 16.45 3.23 -0.05
CA ASN A 574 17.79 2.65 -0.12
C ASN A 574 18.62 3.04 1.10
N ILE A 575 19.39 2.10 1.64
CA ILE A 575 20.40 2.39 2.67
C ILE A 575 21.61 3.03 1.99
N VAL A 576 21.93 4.25 2.39
CA VAL A 576 23.08 5.02 1.89
C VAL A 576 24.11 5.11 3.00
N VAL A 577 25.38 4.89 2.68
CA VAL A 577 26.48 4.74 3.64
C VAL A 577 27.68 5.61 3.23
N ALA A 578 28.26 6.31 4.20
CA ALA A 578 29.57 6.95 4.06
C ALA A 578 30.67 5.89 4.26
N ASP A 579 31.32 5.49 3.17
CA ASP A 579 32.33 4.42 3.12
C ASP A 579 33.73 5.04 3.17
N SER A 580 34.14 5.41 4.38
CA SER A 580 35.01 6.57 4.59
C SER A 580 36.48 6.32 4.27
N SER A 581 37.00 5.10 4.48
CA SER A 581 38.36 4.74 4.03
C SER A 581 38.46 4.73 2.50
N TYR A 582 37.40 4.27 1.82
CA TYR A 582 37.29 4.28 0.35
C TYR A 582 36.77 5.61 -0.20
N GLN A 583 36.62 6.65 0.66
CA GLN A 583 36.44 8.06 0.29
C GLN A 583 35.26 8.30 -0.66
N ARG A 584 34.19 7.56 -0.44
CA ARG A 584 33.02 7.49 -1.32
C ARG A 584 31.73 7.33 -0.52
N ILE A 585 30.61 7.67 -1.14
CA ILE A 585 29.27 7.36 -0.65
C ILE A 585 28.71 6.24 -1.51
N ILE A 586 28.24 5.16 -0.86
CA ILE A 586 27.66 4.00 -1.51
C ILE A 586 26.18 3.87 -1.17
N SER A 587 25.37 3.45 -2.15
CA SER A 587 23.97 3.10 -1.98
C SER A 587 23.79 1.59 -2.12
N PHE A 588 23.19 0.99 -1.09
CA PHE A 588 22.63 -0.35 -1.12
C PHE A 588 21.12 -0.24 -1.38
N ALA A 589 20.64 -0.85 -2.45
CA ALA A 589 19.20 -1.05 -2.60
C ALA A 589 18.70 -1.95 -1.48
N LEU A 590 17.67 -1.54 -0.72
CA LEU A 590 17.02 -2.44 0.22
C LEU A 590 16.20 -3.48 -0.55
N MET A 591 16.84 -4.61 -0.83
CA MET A 591 16.12 -5.83 -1.11
C MET A 591 15.28 -6.19 0.12
N CYS A 592 13.97 -6.20 -0.02
CA CYS A 592 13.14 -7.05 0.82
C CYS A 592 13.70 -8.48 0.76
N PRO A 593 13.70 -9.23 1.88
CA PRO A 593 14.51 -10.43 2.03
C PRO A 593 14.24 -11.45 0.92
N GLY A 594 15.32 -11.88 0.26
CA GLY A 594 15.25 -12.86 -0.82
C GLY A 594 14.83 -14.25 -0.34
N SER A 595 14.26 -15.03 -1.26
CA SER A 595 13.84 -16.42 -1.11
C SER A 595 12.76 -16.73 -0.06
N ILE A 596 11.58 -17.15 -0.55
CA ILE A 596 10.59 -17.88 0.24
C ILE A 596 11.15 -19.30 0.49
N SER A 597 11.48 -19.64 1.74
CA SER A 597 11.65 -21.05 2.13
C SER A 597 10.31 -21.71 2.37
N ALA A 598 10.13 -22.92 1.85
CA ALA A 598 8.94 -23.71 2.14
C ALA A 598 8.99 -24.26 3.58
N VAL A 599 7.92 -24.01 4.33
CA VAL A 599 7.73 -24.56 5.68
C VAL A 599 7.48 -26.07 5.60
N GLY A 600 8.14 -26.86 6.46
CA GLY A 600 7.89 -28.30 6.58
C GLY A 600 8.57 -29.21 5.54
N SER A 601 9.68 -28.79 4.92
CA SER A 601 10.41 -29.56 3.88
C SER A 601 11.30 -30.72 4.38
N THR A 602 11.22 -31.09 5.66
CA THR A 602 11.94 -32.21 6.27
C THR A 602 11.01 -33.06 7.16
N SER A 603 11.54 -34.05 7.87
CA SER A 603 10.88 -35.27 8.42
C SER A 603 9.70 -35.11 9.41
N THR A 604 9.13 -33.91 9.59
CA THR A 604 7.99 -33.63 10.50
C THR A 604 6.69 -33.27 9.77
N LEU A 605 6.56 -33.71 8.51
CA LEU A 605 5.48 -33.43 7.54
C LEU A 605 4.08 -33.24 8.15
N LEU A 606 3.40 -32.17 7.71
CA LEU A 606 1.97 -31.94 7.94
C LEU A 606 1.12 -32.87 7.06
N SER A 607 -0.01 -33.35 7.59
CA SER A 607 -0.96 -34.24 6.92
C SER A 607 -2.37 -33.65 7.00
N SER A 608 -2.82 -33.08 5.88
CA SER A 608 -4.03 -32.25 5.77
C SER A 608 -4.08 -31.13 6.83
N PRO A 609 -3.26 -30.07 6.71
CA PRO A 609 -3.47 -28.88 7.54
C PRO A 609 -4.87 -28.30 7.26
N TYR A 610 -5.69 -28.11 8.30
CA TYR A 610 -7.09 -27.68 8.18
C TYR A 610 -7.32 -26.20 8.46
N ASP A 611 -6.55 -25.64 9.41
CA ASP A 611 -6.69 -24.27 9.90
C ASP A 611 -5.37 -23.77 10.49
N MET A 612 -5.20 -22.46 10.63
CA MET A 612 -3.97 -21.83 11.14
C MET A 612 -4.18 -20.41 11.66
N ASP A 613 -3.43 -20.05 12.70
CA ASP A 613 -3.46 -18.72 13.34
C ASP A 613 -2.07 -18.33 13.89
N PHE A 614 -1.91 -17.09 14.36
CA PHE A 614 -0.61 -16.52 14.76
C PHE A 614 -0.62 -15.95 16.19
N ASP A 615 0.55 -15.93 16.84
CA ASP A 615 0.76 -15.13 18.07
C ASP A 615 1.28 -13.71 17.77
N GLU A 616 1.37 -12.86 18.81
CA GLU A 616 1.80 -11.45 18.67
C GLU A 616 3.26 -11.29 18.21
N TYR A 617 4.05 -12.36 18.24
CA TYR A 617 5.43 -12.42 17.79
C TYR A 617 5.54 -12.93 16.33
N GLY A 618 4.41 -13.16 15.66
CA GLY A 618 4.34 -13.62 14.27
C GLY A 618 4.66 -15.11 14.08
N ASN A 619 4.65 -15.92 15.14
CA ASN A 619 4.84 -17.36 15.01
C ASN A 619 3.54 -18.01 14.51
N LEU A 620 3.66 -18.91 13.54
CA LEU A 620 2.55 -19.62 12.90
C LEU A 620 2.19 -20.88 13.70
N TYR A 621 0.92 -21.08 14.02
CA TYR A 621 0.36 -22.31 14.58
C TYR A 621 -0.55 -22.97 13.54
N VAL A 622 -0.35 -24.27 13.28
CA VAL A 622 -1.07 -25.03 12.24
C VAL A 622 -1.80 -26.24 12.84
N VAL A 623 -3.07 -26.41 12.48
CA VAL A 623 -3.90 -27.57 12.82
C VAL A 623 -3.60 -28.73 11.88
N ASP A 624 -2.85 -29.71 12.35
CA ASP A 624 -2.36 -30.86 11.58
C ASP A 624 -3.36 -32.04 11.71
N PHE A 625 -4.49 -31.93 10.99
CA PHE A 625 -5.75 -32.68 11.18
C PHE A 625 -5.58 -34.21 11.26
N ASN A 626 -4.93 -34.83 10.27
CA ASN A 626 -4.75 -36.28 10.21
C ASN A 626 -3.65 -36.78 11.16
N ASN A 627 -2.69 -35.93 11.53
CA ASN A 627 -1.69 -36.23 12.54
C ASN A 627 -2.17 -35.88 13.97
N HIS A 628 -3.42 -35.41 14.10
CA HIS A 628 -4.13 -35.14 15.36
C HIS A 628 -3.41 -34.18 16.32
N ARG A 629 -2.70 -33.19 15.80
CA ARG A 629 -1.80 -32.32 16.58
C ARG A 629 -1.82 -30.86 16.13
N ILE A 630 -1.21 -29.98 16.91
CA ILE A 630 -0.91 -28.59 16.55
C ILE A 630 0.61 -28.41 16.42
N GLN A 631 1.05 -27.77 15.34
CA GLN A 631 2.45 -27.50 15.03
C GLN A 631 2.75 -25.99 15.08
N LYS A 632 3.73 -25.56 15.88
CA LYS A 632 4.23 -24.17 15.91
C LYS A 632 5.49 -24.02 15.06
N TYR A 633 5.52 -22.99 14.21
CA TYR A 633 6.65 -22.58 13.37
C TYR A 633 7.06 -21.14 13.72
N PRO A 634 8.27 -20.90 14.23
CA PRO A 634 8.70 -19.54 14.57
C PRO A 634 8.87 -18.65 13.33
N LEU A 635 8.69 -17.33 13.49
CA LEU A 635 8.79 -16.39 12.38
C LEU A 635 10.16 -16.48 11.66
N GLY A 636 10.13 -16.82 10.37
CA GLY A 636 11.32 -17.02 9.54
C GLY A 636 12.04 -18.37 9.69
N ILE A 637 11.52 -19.29 10.52
CA ILE A 637 12.11 -20.62 10.74
C ILE A 637 11.22 -21.71 10.08
N PRO A 638 11.72 -22.46 9.07
CA PRO A 638 10.91 -23.43 8.31
C PRO A 638 10.63 -24.75 9.05
N THR A 639 11.23 -24.96 10.23
CA THR A 639 11.11 -26.15 11.07
C THR A 639 10.08 -25.93 12.18
N GLY A 640 9.18 -26.90 12.38
CA GLY A 640 8.09 -26.78 13.35
C GLY A 640 8.19 -27.76 14.52
N THR A 641 7.52 -27.43 15.62
CA THR A 641 7.47 -28.21 16.86
C THR A 641 6.03 -28.51 17.28
N THR A 642 5.77 -29.68 17.86
CA THR A 642 4.42 -30.04 18.32
C THR A 642 4.09 -29.36 19.65
N VAL A 643 2.98 -28.63 19.70
CA VAL A 643 2.56 -27.81 20.86
C VAL A 643 1.21 -28.22 21.47
N ALA A 644 0.45 -29.10 20.81
CA ALA A 644 -0.70 -29.80 21.39
C ALA A 644 -0.99 -31.09 20.61
N GLY A 645 -1.68 -32.05 21.24
CA GLY A 645 -2.05 -33.34 20.63
C GLY A 645 -0.84 -34.26 20.43
N TYR A 646 -0.30 -34.80 21.53
CA TYR A 646 0.99 -35.53 21.48
C TYR A 646 0.91 -37.02 21.07
N SER A 647 -0.25 -37.55 20.71
CA SER A 647 -0.43 -38.98 20.35
C SER A 647 -0.65 -39.21 18.84
N ILE A 648 0.13 -40.13 18.26
CA ILE A 648 0.23 -40.39 16.80
C ILE A 648 -0.92 -41.29 16.27
N GLY A 649 -2.06 -41.26 16.94
CA GLY A 649 -3.28 -42.00 16.58
C GLY A 649 -4.58 -41.32 17.02
N GLY A 650 -4.47 -40.20 17.74
CA GLY A 650 -5.59 -39.43 18.28
C GLY A 650 -6.27 -40.13 19.45
N GLY A 651 -7.05 -39.36 20.20
CA GLY A 651 -7.70 -39.87 21.41
C GLY A 651 -8.68 -38.89 22.03
N SER A 652 -9.39 -39.37 23.05
CA SER A 652 -10.41 -38.62 23.78
C SER A 652 -9.96 -38.12 25.15
N SER A 653 -8.73 -38.42 25.58
CA SER A 653 -8.17 -37.85 26.82
C SER A 653 -7.89 -36.35 26.67
N ARG A 654 -7.49 -35.67 27.76
CA ARG A 654 -7.15 -34.23 27.73
C ARG A 654 -5.76 -33.92 27.17
N ALA A 655 -4.89 -34.92 27.01
CA ALA A 655 -3.56 -34.76 26.38
C ALA A 655 -3.63 -34.81 24.83
N GLU A 656 -4.80 -35.17 24.29
CA GLU A 656 -4.98 -35.65 22.93
C GLU A 656 -6.08 -34.87 22.20
N LEU A 657 -6.01 -34.93 20.87
CA LEU A 657 -7.03 -34.43 19.96
C LEU A 657 -7.48 -35.59 19.07
N TYR A 658 -8.64 -35.45 18.42
CA TYR A 658 -9.09 -36.39 17.40
C TYR A 658 -9.72 -35.63 16.24
N TYR A 659 -8.99 -35.57 15.13
CA TYR A 659 -9.31 -34.75 13.95
C TYR A 659 -9.64 -33.29 14.31
N PRO A 660 -8.74 -32.55 14.99
CA PRO A 660 -8.97 -31.14 15.35
C PRO A 660 -9.20 -30.31 14.08
N SER A 661 -10.25 -29.49 14.02
CA SER A 661 -10.69 -28.82 12.79
C SER A 661 -10.41 -27.32 12.72
N ALA A 662 -10.22 -26.66 13.86
CA ALA A 662 -9.95 -25.22 13.91
C ALA A 662 -9.12 -24.82 15.14
N ILE A 663 -8.46 -23.66 15.08
CA ILE A 663 -7.70 -23.05 16.18
C ILE A 663 -7.95 -21.55 16.24
N ALA A 664 -7.99 -20.99 17.46
CA ALA A 664 -7.80 -19.57 17.69
C ALA A 664 -6.66 -19.36 18.69
N VAL A 665 -5.68 -18.54 18.32
CA VAL A 665 -4.52 -18.18 19.13
C VAL A 665 -4.72 -16.77 19.68
N LYS A 666 -4.22 -16.53 20.89
CA LYS A 666 -4.25 -15.23 21.56
C LYS A 666 -2.84 -14.62 21.61
N PRO A 667 -2.72 -13.29 21.71
CA PRO A 667 -1.43 -12.60 21.72
C PRO A 667 -0.40 -13.23 22.66
N ASN A 668 -0.84 -13.56 23.88
CA ASN A 668 -0.08 -14.24 24.94
C ASN A 668 0.22 -15.74 24.72
N GLY A 669 0.00 -16.29 23.51
CA GLY A 669 0.27 -17.69 23.17
C GLY A 669 -0.71 -18.72 23.77
N THR A 670 -1.91 -18.30 24.22
CA THR A 670 -3.01 -19.22 24.58
C THR A 670 -3.72 -19.70 23.32
N MET A 671 -3.94 -21.01 23.21
CA MET A 671 -4.59 -21.69 22.08
C MET A 671 -5.98 -22.20 22.49
N PHE A 672 -6.95 -22.06 21.60
CA PHE A 672 -8.30 -22.63 21.70
C PHE A 672 -8.53 -23.55 20.50
N ILE A 673 -8.56 -24.86 20.74
CA ILE A 673 -8.53 -25.88 19.70
C ILE A 673 -9.91 -26.56 19.61
N LEU A 674 -10.51 -26.53 18.43
CA LEU A 674 -11.79 -27.20 18.15
C LEU A 674 -11.54 -28.68 17.82
N ASP A 675 -11.77 -29.53 18.80
CA ASP A 675 -11.47 -30.96 18.76
C ASP A 675 -12.68 -31.74 18.22
N ARG A 676 -12.84 -31.67 16.88
CA ARG A 676 -14.08 -31.95 16.14
C ARG A 676 -14.71 -33.31 16.44
N SER A 677 -13.93 -34.39 16.36
CA SER A 677 -14.48 -35.75 16.54
C SER A 677 -14.67 -36.13 18.01
N ASN A 678 -14.20 -35.28 18.94
CA ASN A 678 -14.53 -35.33 20.37
C ASN A 678 -15.62 -34.31 20.78
N PHE A 679 -16.16 -33.52 19.84
CA PHE A 679 -17.28 -32.58 20.03
C PHE A 679 -17.05 -31.57 21.18
N ARG A 680 -15.82 -31.02 21.27
CA ARG A 680 -15.37 -30.15 22.36
C ARG A 680 -14.40 -29.06 21.89
N VAL A 681 -14.21 -28.03 22.70
CA VAL A 681 -13.07 -27.09 22.58
C VAL A 681 -12.14 -27.28 23.78
N LEU A 682 -10.85 -27.40 23.51
CA LEU A 682 -9.78 -27.43 24.52
C LEU A 682 -9.01 -26.11 24.51
N GLN A 683 -8.83 -25.50 25.68
CA GLN A 683 -7.84 -24.44 25.90
C GLN A 683 -6.50 -25.06 26.32
N TRP A 684 -5.40 -24.58 25.74
CA TRP A 684 -4.01 -24.94 26.04
C TRP A 684 -3.16 -23.66 26.12
N GLN A 685 -2.19 -23.59 27.03
CA GLN A 685 -1.10 -22.62 26.98
C GLN A 685 0.14 -23.24 26.32
N THR A 686 0.96 -22.42 25.67
CA THR A 686 2.26 -22.88 25.13
C THR A 686 3.15 -23.41 26.27
N GLY A 687 3.33 -24.73 26.33
CA GLY A 687 4.06 -25.44 27.39
C GLY A 687 3.22 -26.42 28.22
N ASP A 688 1.89 -26.40 28.09
CA ASP A 688 0.99 -27.36 28.76
C ASP A 688 1.13 -28.77 28.19
N THR A 689 0.82 -29.79 29.00
CA THR A 689 0.70 -31.20 28.59
C THR A 689 -0.75 -31.70 28.56
N LEU A 690 -1.70 -30.89 29.03
CA LEU A 690 -3.12 -31.23 29.17
C LEU A 690 -3.99 -30.01 28.83
N GLY A 691 -5.01 -30.22 28.00
CA GLY A 691 -6.01 -29.21 27.67
C GLY A 691 -7.17 -29.15 28.67
N TYR A 692 -7.72 -27.95 28.84
CA TYR A 692 -8.92 -27.69 29.64
C TYR A 692 -10.15 -27.61 28.74
N VAL A 693 -11.18 -28.42 29.01
CA VAL A 693 -12.44 -28.36 28.23
C VAL A 693 -13.18 -27.08 28.58
N VAL A 694 -13.36 -26.21 27.58
CA VAL A 694 -13.97 -24.87 27.72
C VAL A 694 -15.31 -24.73 26.98
N ALA A 695 -15.63 -25.65 26.07
CA ALA A 695 -16.96 -25.78 25.48
C ALA A 695 -17.25 -27.25 25.09
N GLY A 696 -18.51 -27.66 25.16
CA GLY A 696 -18.97 -28.99 24.72
C GLY A 696 -18.47 -30.17 25.56
N GLY A 697 -18.16 -31.28 24.90
CA GLY A 697 -17.70 -32.54 25.54
C GLY A 697 -18.82 -33.50 25.95
N ASN A 698 -20.10 -33.12 25.83
CA ASN A 698 -21.26 -33.97 26.14
C ASN A 698 -21.76 -34.81 24.93
N GLY A 699 -20.85 -35.14 24.02
CA GLY A 699 -21.14 -35.83 22.76
C GLY A 699 -21.82 -34.97 21.70
N ASN A 700 -22.00 -35.57 20.51
CA ASN A 700 -22.65 -34.94 19.35
C ASN A 700 -24.16 -34.81 19.58
N GLY A 701 -24.72 -33.63 19.31
CA GLY A 701 -26.16 -33.43 19.29
C GLY A 701 -26.60 -31.97 19.25
N GLY A 702 -27.91 -31.76 19.18
CA GLY A 702 -28.54 -30.44 19.07
C GLY A 702 -28.80 -29.72 20.39
N ALA A 703 -28.50 -30.31 21.55
CA ALA A 703 -28.65 -29.63 22.83
C ALA A 703 -27.68 -28.44 22.95
N PHE A 704 -27.99 -27.48 23.82
CA PHE A 704 -27.07 -26.36 24.11
C PHE A 704 -25.91 -26.75 25.03
N THR A 705 -26.00 -27.92 25.68
CA THR A 705 -24.90 -28.56 26.40
C THR A 705 -23.94 -29.32 25.47
N GLN A 706 -24.29 -29.47 24.19
CA GLN A 706 -23.59 -30.25 23.17
C GLN A 706 -23.08 -29.36 22.04
N ILE A 707 -22.14 -29.88 21.26
CA ILE A 707 -21.67 -29.26 20.01
C ILE A 707 -21.91 -30.27 18.89
N GLY A 708 -22.46 -29.80 17.77
CA GLY A 708 -22.57 -30.60 16.56
C GLY A 708 -21.25 -30.83 15.84
N VAL A 709 -21.29 -31.41 14.63
CA VAL A 709 -20.14 -31.37 13.72
C VAL A 709 -19.84 -29.90 13.41
N SER A 710 -18.61 -29.48 13.70
CA SER A 710 -18.20 -28.08 13.75
C SER A 710 -16.81 -27.87 13.14
N TYR A 711 -16.62 -26.72 12.50
CA TYR A 711 -15.47 -26.46 11.63
C TYR A 711 -14.82 -25.08 11.79
N GLY A 712 -15.42 -24.18 12.57
CA GLY A 712 -14.88 -22.84 12.80
C GLY A 712 -15.05 -22.43 14.25
N ILE A 713 -14.02 -21.76 14.76
CA ILE A 713 -13.98 -21.21 16.11
C ILE A 713 -13.58 -19.73 16.01
N PHE A 714 -14.21 -18.90 16.81
CA PHE A 714 -13.73 -17.55 17.09
C PHE A 714 -13.72 -17.31 18.59
N VAL A 715 -12.76 -16.53 19.09
CA VAL A 715 -12.68 -16.19 20.51
C VAL A 715 -12.57 -14.68 20.66
N ASP A 716 -13.48 -14.03 21.39
CA ASP A 716 -13.45 -12.57 21.59
C ASP A 716 -12.39 -12.11 22.60
N ALA A 717 -12.24 -10.81 22.80
CA ALA A 717 -11.24 -10.23 23.70
C ALA A 717 -11.50 -10.56 25.19
N GLN A 718 -12.72 -10.96 25.52
CA GLN A 718 -13.15 -11.42 26.84
C GLN A 718 -13.03 -12.95 27.00
N TYR A 719 -12.43 -13.62 26.01
CA TYR A 719 -12.24 -15.08 25.91
C TYR A 719 -13.56 -15.88 25.83
N ASN A 720 -14.66 -15.28 25.35
CA ASN A 720 -15.85 -16.07 25.01
C ASN A 720 -15.66 -16.75 23.65
N ILE A 721 -16.16 -17.97 23.52
CA ILE A 721 -15.90 -18.86 22.39
C ILE A 721 -17.16 -18.98 21.52
N TYR A 722 -17.04 -18.72 20.23
CA TYR A 722 -18.11 -18.80 19.23
C TYR A 722 -17.80 -19.95 18.28
N ILE A 723 -18.78 -20.83 18.04
CA ILE A 723 -18.55 -22.10 17.34
C ILE A 723 -19.58 -22.25 16.21
N SER A 724 -19.12 -22.40 14.97
CA SER A 724 -19.99 -22.73 13.82
C SER A 724 -20.29 -24.23 13.79
N GLU A 725 -21.55 -24.56 14.07
CA GLU A 725 -22.04 -25.94 14.12
C GLU A 725 -22.76 -26.27 12.81
N GLN A 726 -22.01 -26.83 11.87
CA GLN A 726 -22.47 -27.24 10.54
C GLN A 726 -23.74 -28.10 10.62
N SER A 727 -23.72 -29.17 11.42
CA SER A 727 -24.85 -30.13 11.52
C SER A 727 -26.07 -29.59 12.26
N ASN A 728 -25.88 -28.59 13.14
CA ASN A 728 -26.96 -27.98 13.93
C ASN A 728 -27.47 -26.66 13.31
N HIS A 729 -26.88 -26.25 12.18
CA HIS A 729 -27.23 -25.06 11.40
C HIS A 729 -27.31 -23.79 12.27
N ARG A 730 -26.32 -23.62 13.15
CA ARG A 730 -26.26 -22.54 14.15
C ARG A 730 -24.83 -22.09 14.45
N VAL A 731 -24.74 -20.96 15.15
CA VAL A 731 -23.56 -20.59 15.94
C VAL A 731 -23.95 -20.52 17.42
N THR A 732 -23.17 -21.14 18.30
CA THR A 732 -23.28 -20.97 19.75
C THR A 732 -22.13 -20.16 20.32
N LYS A 733 -22.43 -19.28 21.28
CA LYS A 733 -21.47 -18.55 22.12
C LYS A 733 -21.40 -19.19 23.50
N TRP A 734 -20.24 -19.66 23.89
CA TRP A 734 -19.90 -20.14 25.23
C TRP A 734 -19.18 -19.01 25.97
N LEU A 735 -19.63 -18.69 27.19
CA LEU A 735 -19.05 -17.61 27.98
C LEU A 735 -17.76 -18.09 28.66
N ASN A 736 -16.76 -17.20 28.78
CA ASN A 736 -15.54 -17.52 29.50
C ASN A 736 -15.84 -18.03 30.92
N GLY A 737 -15.28 -19.18 31.30
CA GLY A 737 -15.54 -19.86 32.58
C GLY A 737 -16.88 -20.61 32.68
N ASN A 738 -17.79 -20.53 31.70
CA ASN A 738 -19.06 -21.27 31.69
C ASN A 738 -19.02 -22.43 30.68
N THR A 739 -18.72 -23.62 31.19
CA THR A 739 -18.65 -24.87 30.42
C THR A 739 -19.97 -25.64 30.37
N THR A 740 -21.05 -25.12 30.97
CA THR A 740 -22.29 -25.89 31.16
C THR A 740 -23.19 -25.89 29.93
N ALA A 741 -23.35 -24.76 29.26
CA ALA A 741 -24.10 -24.65 28.00
C ALA A 741 -23.72 -23.40 27.19
N GLY A 742 -23.73 -23.53 25.86
CA GLY A 742 -23.63 -22.41 24.92
C GLY A 742 -24.96 -21.71 24.67
N VAL A 743 -24.90 -20.43 24.31
CA VAL A 743 -26.06 -19.59 23.97
C VAL A 743 -26.18 -19.50 22.45
N LEU A 744 -27.39 -19.66 21.89
CA LEU A 744 -27.63 -19.44 20.46
C LEU A 744 -27.37 -17.97 20.09
N VAL A 745 -26.53 -17.72 19.08
CA VAL A 745 -26.20 -16.35 18.62
C VAL A 745 -26.31 -16.13 17.12
N ALA A 746 -26.40 -17.20 16.31
CA ALA A 746 -26.83 -17.12 14.91
C ALA A 746 -27.50 -18.43 14.48
N GLY A 747 -28.44 -18.36 13.53
CA GLY A 747 -29.18 -19.50 12.98
C GLY A 747 -30.03 -20.25 14.01
N GLY A 748 -30.05 -21.58 13.95
CA GLY A 748 -30.79 -22.45 14.87
C GLY A 748 -32.25 -22.74 14.49
N ASN A 749 -32.82 -21.99 13.54
CA ASN A 749 -34.19 -22.21 13.04
C ASN A 749 -34.28 -23.30 11.94
N GLY A 750 -33.38 -24.28 11.98
CA GLY A 750 -33.20 -25.33 10.97
C GLY A 750 -32.54 -24.83 9.67
N ALA A 751 -32.24 -25.76 8.76
CA ALA A 751 -31.67 -25.44 7.46
C ALA A 751 -32.59 -24.49 6.66
N GLY A 752 -32.02 -23.46 6.04
CA GLY A 752 -32.73 -22.64 5.07
C GLY A 752 -32.06 -21.31 4.78
N SER A 753 -32.51 -20.66 3.71
CA SER A 753 -31.92 -19.43 3.15
C SER A 753 -32.57 -18.13 3.66
N THR A 754 -33.45 -18.17 4.67
CA THR A 754 -34.00 -16.95 5.29
C THR A 754 -32.95 -16.26 6.18
N ALA A 755 -33.19 -15.00 6.56
CA ALA A 755 -32.22 -14.20 7.32
C ALA A 755 -32.02 -14.68 8.78
N ASP A 756 -32.96 -15.44 9.31
CA ASP A 756 -32.94 -16.07 10.63
C ASP A 756 -32.36 -17.50 10.62
N LYS A 757 -32.02 -18.02 9.44
CA LYS A 757 -31.54 -19.40 9.24
C LYS A 757 -30.13 -19.40 8.66
N LEU A 758 -29.44 -20.48 9.00
CA LEU A 758 -28.20 -20.91 8.36
C LEU A 758 -28.47 -22.26 7.69
N ASN A 759 -27.63 -22.66 6.75
CA ASN A 759 -27.55 -24.00 6.21
C ASN A 759 -26.06 -24.37 6.18
N SER A 760 -25.68 -25.39 6.94
CA SER A 760 -24.29 -25.88 7.02
C SER A 760 -23.24 -24.77 7.22
N PRO A 761 -23.35 -23.94 8.28
CA PRO A 761 -22.39 -22.86 8.55
C PRO A 761 -21.00 -23.43 8.85
N TRP A 762 -19.98 -22.82 8.26
CA TRP A 762 -18.63 -23.38 8.22
C TRP A 762 -17.65 -22.56 9.06
N GLY A 763 -17.54 -21.25 8.81
CA GLY A 763 -16.71 -20.31 9.58
C GLY A 763 -17.50 -19.32 10.43
N VAL A 764 -16.87 -18.75 11.45
CA VAL A 764 -17.42 -17.68 12.30
C VAL A 764 -16.31 -16.68 12.67
N TYR A 765 -16.65 -15.39 12.77
CA TYR A 765 -15.76 -14.31 13.21
C TYR A 765 -16.58 -13.26 13.98
N VAL A 766 -16.01 -12.55 14.97
CA VAL A 766 -16.73 -11.49 15.69
C VAL A 766 -15.90 -10.22 15.77
N ASN A 767 -16.46 -9.09 15.32
CA ASN A 767 -15.74 -7.82 15.33
C ASN A 767 -15.74 -7.16 16.72
N VAL A 768 -14.97 -6.07 16.87
CA VAL A 768 -14.84 -5.29 18.12
C VAL A 768 -16.15 -4.67 18.63
N ASN A 769 -17.18 -4.56 17.78
CA ASN A 769 -18.52 -4.07 18.14
C ASN A 769 -19.48 -5.22 18.53
N GLY A 770 -18.99 -6.47 18.55
CA GLY A 770 -19.77 -7.67 18.86
C GLY A 770 -20.55 -8.27 17.69
N THR A 771 -20.49 -7.70 16.48
CA THR A 771 -21.13 -8.26 15.28
C THR A 771 -20.51 -9.60 14.91
N ILE A 772 -21.34 -10.64 14.78
CA ILE A 772 -20.97 -12.02 14.48
C ILE A 772 -21.16 -12.28 12.99
N PHE A 773 -20.05 -12.50 12.28
CA PHE A 773 -20.00 -12.89 10.87
C PHE A 773 -19.97 -14.42 10.81
N VAL A 774 -20.73 -15.01 9.88
CA VAL A 774 -20.92 -16.46 9.73
C VAL A 774 -20.87 -16.81 8.25
N VAL A 775 -19.99 -17.74 7.87
CA VAL A 775 -19.93 -18.25 6.50
C VAL A 775 -20.99 -19.34 6.36
N ASP A 776 -22.10 -18.99 5.72
CA ASP A 776 -23.33 -19.76 5.62
C ASP A 776 -23.32 -20.62 4.35
N CYS A 777 -22.40 -21.59 4.31
CA CYS A 777 -21.94 -22.21 3.06
C CYS A 777 -23.01 -22.96 2.27
N GLY A 778 -23.97 -23.61 2.95
CA GLY A 778 -25.12 -24.26 2.29
C GLY A 778 -26.17 -23.27 1.75
N ASN A 779 -25.98 -21.97 1.96
CA ASN A 779 -26.73 -20.87 1.35
C ASN A 779 -25.83 -19.94 0.50
N HIS A 780 -24.56 -20.32 0.28
CA HIS A 780 -23.58 -19.58 -0.54
C HIS A 780 -23.43 -18.09 -0.22
N ARG A 781 -23.47 -17.72 1.08
CA ARG A 781 -23.38 -16.32 1.53
C ARG A 781 -22.55 -16.16 2.81
N VAL A 782 -22.04 -14.96 3.05
CA VAL A 782 -21.56 -14.54 4.38
C VAL A 782 -22.68 -13.77 5.07
N GLN A 783 -23.25 -14.36 6.11
CA GLN A 783 -24.36 -13.81 6.89
C GLN A 783 -23.85 -13.22 8.21
N THR A 784 -24.59 -12.29 8.81
CA THR A 784 -24.02 -11.31 9.75
C THR A 784 -25.04 -10.84 10.78
N TRP A 785 -24.72 -11.00 12.07
CA TRP A 785 -25.66 -10.96 13.18
C TRP A 785 -25.18 -10.00 14.28
N ASN A 786 -26.01 -9.01 14.63
CA ASN A 786 -25.67 -8.03 15.68
C ASN A 786 -26.26 -8.45 17.05
N PRO A 787 -25.51 -8.32 18.16
CA PRO A 787 -26.04 -8.56 19.50
C PRO A 787 -27.06 -7.48 19.87
N GLY A 788 -28.20 -7.88 20.41
CA GLY A 788 -29.34 -6.99 20.64
C GLY A 788 -29.05 -5.82 21.60
N ASN A 789 -29.59 -4.64 21.29
CA ASN A 789 -29.39 -3.40 22.04
C ASN A 789 -29.67 -3.54 23.54
N LYS A 790 -28.70 -3.13 24.37
CA LYS A 790 -28.92 -2.72 25.77
C LYS A 790 -28.72 -1.22 25.94
N THR A 791 -29.66 -0.43 25.41
CA THR A 791 -29.77 1.00 25.72
C THR A 791 -30.68 1.19 26.94
N PHE A 792 -30.09 1.52 28.09
CA PHE A 792 -30.85 2.08 29.22
C PHE A 792 -31.36 3.47 28.83
N ILE A 793 -32.67 3.67 28.81
CA ILE A 793 -33.30 5.00 28.76
C ILE A 793 -34.44 5.02 29.79
N PHE A 794 -34.38 5.97 30.72
CA PHE A 794 -35.51 6.28 31.61
C PHE A 794 -36.60 7.02 30.81
N ILE A 795 -37.84 6.54 30.87
CA ILE A 795 -39.04 7.31 30.51
C ILE A 795 -40.06 7.10 31.63
N ALA A 796 -40.67 8.18 32.12
CA ALA A 796 -41.56 8.16 33.27
C ALA A 796 -43.03 8.36 32.88
N CYS A 797 -43.91 7.40 33.26
CA CYS A 797 -45.39 7.47 33.29
C CYS A 797 -46.10 7.72 31.93
N TYR A 798 -47.39 7.41 31.66
CA TYR A 798 -48.52 6.61 32.24
C TYR A 798 -49.63 6.62 31.13
N LEU A 799 -50.68 5.80 31.02
CA LEU A 799 -51.12 4.45 31.47
C LEU A 799 -52.38 4.11 30.60
N MET A 800 -52.80 2.87 30.32
CA MET A 800 -52.23 1.54 30.61
C MET A 800 -52.03 0.75 29.28
N SER A 801 -52.71 -0.33 28.84
CA SER A 801 -53.76 -1.23 29.38
C SER A 801 -53.54 -2.67 28.87
N GLU A 802 -54.08 -3.66 29.58
CA GLU A 802 -53.75 -5.10 29.44
C GLU A 802 -54.76 -5.84 28.51
N THR A 803 -54.62 -7.11 28.08
CA THR A 803 -54.27 -8.32 28.86
C THR A 803 -53.88 -9.54 27.99
N TYR A 804 -53.25 -10.54 28.65
CA TYR A 804 -52.95 -11.94 28.26
C TYR A 804 -51.54 -12.33 27.75
N TYR A 805 -51.19 -13.61 27.95
CA TYR A 805 -49.88 -14.03 28.46
C TYR A 805 -49.22 -15.25 27.75
N HIS A 806 -47.89 -15.27 27.83
CA HIS A 806 -46.94 -16.41 27.90
C HIS A 806 -46.49 -17.23 26.67
N THR A 807 -45.17 -17.48 26.70
CA THR A 807 -44.36 -18.53 26.03
C THR A 807 -44.16 -18.53 24.50
N LYS A 808 -42.86 -18.62 24.13
CA LYS A 808 -42.26 -18.97 22.84
C LYS A 808 -42.87 -18.33 21.58
N GLY A 809 -42.22 -17.26 21.15
CA GLY A 809 -42.38 -16.60 19.86
C GLY A 809 -41.58 -15.32 19.92
N ALA A 810 -41.04 -14.84 18.80
CA ALA A 810 -40.45 -13.51 18.78
C ALA A 810 -41.58 -12.50 19.09
N SER A 811 -41.40 -11.67 20.12
CA SER A 811 -42.31 -10.55 20.42
C SER A 811 -42.08 -9.44 19.38
N VAL A 812 -42.58 -9.73 18.17
CA VAL A 812 -42.40 -9.01 16.92
C VAL A 812 -40.92 -8.82 16.55
N GLY A 813 -40.41 -9.74 15.70
CA GLY A 813 -39.31 -9.40 14.80
C GLY A 813 -39.80 -8.33 13.84
N SER A 814 -39.69 -7.06 14.23
CA SER A 814 -40.15 -5.92 13.45
C SER A 814 -39.44 -5.95 12.10
N THR A 815 -40.22 -5.88 11.02
CA THR A 815 -39.69 -6.17 9.69
C THR A 815 -38.94 -4.96 9.16
N VAL A 816 -37.69 -4.81 9.61
CA VAL A 816 -36.77 -3.70 9.28
C VAL A 816 -36.57 -3.54 7.76
N ALA A 817 -36.82 -4.62 7.01
CA ALA A 817 -37.05 -4.61 5.58
C ALA A 817 -37.87 -5.83 5.13
N GLY A 818 -38.95 -5.62 4.38
CA GLY A 818 -39.83 -6.68 3.86
C GLY A 818 -41.17 -6.83 4.61
N SER A 819 -41.85 -7.96 4.40
CA SER A 819 -43.17 -8.28 4.95
C SER A 819 -43.28 -9.78 5.26
N THR A 820 -44.11 -10.13 6.24
CA THR A 820 -44.36 -11.50 6.70
C THR A 820 -45.44 -12.25 5.91
N SER A 821 -46.24 -11.55 5.10
CA SER A 821 -47.24 -12.16 4.20
C SER A 821 -46.77 -12.15 2.74
N ASN A 822 -46.78 -13.35 2.14
CA ASN A 822 -46.43 -13.79 0.78
C ASN A 822 -45.38 -12.97 -0.02
N PRO A 823 -44.35 -13.62 -0.61
CA PRO A 823 -43.36 -12.93 -1.44
C PRO A 823 -44.04 -12.23 -2.62
N GLY A 824 -43.67 -10.98 -2.87
CA GLY A 824 -44.33 -10.10 -3.82
C GLY A 824 -43.51 -8.89 -4.20
N SER A 825 -44.03 -8.12 -5.17
CA SER A 825 -43.34 -7.01 -5.82
C SER A 825 -43.58 -5.64 -5.19
N TRP A 826 -44.38 -5.52 -4.13
CA TRP A 826 -44.65 -4.25 -3.46
C TRP A 826 -43.40 -3.72 -2.73
N SER A 827 -43.29 -2.41 -2.50
CA SER A 827 -42.10 -1.75 -1.93
C SER A 827 -41.78 -2.10 -0.47
N TYR A 828 -42.59 -2.96 0.14
CA TYR A 828 -42.41 -3.51 1.48
C TYR A 828 -42.36 -5.04 1.48
N GLN A 829 -42.03 -5.69 0.36
CA GLN A 829 -41.91 -7.16 0.24
C GLN A 829 -40.56 -7.59 -0.35
N PHE A 830 -40.15 -8.84 -0.09
CA PHE A 830 -38.94 -9.47 -0.60
C PHE A 830 -39.22 -10.89 -1.10
N ASN A 831 -38.32 -11.43 -1.91
CA ASN A 831 -38.40 -12.74 -2.57
C ASN A 831 -36.98 -13.32 -2.76
N SER A 832 -36.60 -14.22 -1.84
CA SER A 832 -35.26 -14.88 -1.76
C SER A 832 -34.02 -13.97 -1.68
N PRO A 833 -33.97 -12.93 -0.82
CA PRO A 833 -32.85 -12.00 -0.77
C PRO A 833 -31.50 -12.67 -0.42
N THR A 834 -30.44 -12.23 -1.11
CA THR A 834 -29.15 -12.94 -1.23
C THR A 834 -27.98 -12.29 -0.49
N SER A 835 -27.92 -10.95 -0.43
CA SER A 835 -26.86 -10.23 0.26
C SER A 835 -27.32 -8.87 0.79
N ILE A 836 -26.50 -8.26 1.66
CA ILE A 836 -26.85 -7.10 2.50
C ILE A 836 -25.62 -6.23 2.84
N THR A 837 -25.77 -4.90 2.82
CA THR A 837 -24.76 -3.96 3.34
C THR A 837 -25.30 -2.59 3.73
N PHE A 838 -24.45 -1.73 4.31
CA PHE A 838 -24.85 -0.45 4.89
C PHE A 838 -23.79 0.63 4.64
N ASP A 839 -24.27 1.85 4.36
CA ASP A 839 -23.52 2.99 3.81
C ASP A 839 -22.73 3.78 4.88
N PRO A 840 -22.17 4.98 4.59
CA PRO A 840 -21.56 5.87 5.60
C PRO A 840 -22.49 6.45 6.68
N TYR A 841 -23.80 6.14 6.67
CA TYR A 841 -24.78 6.76 7.57
C TYR A 841 -25.77 5.77 8.23
N GLY A 842 -25.67 4.48 7.91
CA GLY A 842 -26.40 3.39 8.59
C GLY A 842 -27.66 2.93 7.88
N TYR A 843 -27.90 3.38 6.64
CA TYR A 843 -28.98 2.84 5.82
C TYR A 843 -28.60 1.45 5.31
N MET A 844 -29.56 0.54 5.31
CA MET A 844 -29.41 -0.86 4.93
C MET A 844 -29.86 -1.08 3.48
N TYR A 845 -29.06 -1.79 2.71
CA TYR A 845 -29.25 -2.06 1.28
C TYR A 845 -29.27 -3.57 1.06
N VAL A 846 -30.37 -4.10 0.54
CA VAL A 846 -30.62 -5.54 0.42
C VAL A 846 -30.95 -5.89 -1.03
N VAL A 847 -30.35 -6.98 -1.51
CA VAL A 847 -30.61 -7.55 -2.84
C VAL A 847 -31.77 -8.52 -2.75
N ASP A 848 -32.75 -8.33 -3.63
CA ASP A 848 -34.03 -9.03 -3.69
C ASP A 848 -34.06 -9.90 -4.96
N TYR A 849 -33.37 -11.04 -4.88
CA TYR A 849 -32.95 -11.93 -5.98
C TYR A 849 -34.04 -12.27 -7.00
N ASN A 850 -35.15 -12.89 -6.57
CA ASN A 850 -36.22 -13.32 -7.46
C ASN A 850 -37.04 -12.14 -8.00
N ASN A 851 -37.05 -11.00 -7.30
CA ASN A 851 -37.71 -9.77 -7.74
C ASN A 851 -36.78 -8.86 -8.58
N ALA A 852 -35.53 -9.27 -8.84
CA ALA A 852 -34.54 -8.54 -9.61
C ALA A 852 -34.37 -7.05 -9.18
N ARG A 853 -34.29 -6.79 -7.87
CA ARG A 853 -34.21 -5.42 -7.32
C ARG A 853 -33.30 -5.27 -6.11
N ILE A 854 -33.07 -4.01 -5.73
CA ILE A 854 -32.36 -3.58 -4.53
C ILE A 854 -33.24 -2.58 -3.79
N GLN A 855 -33.36 -2.72 -2.47
CA GLN A 855 -34.09 -1.77 -1.63
C GLN A 855 -33.18 -1.17 -0.55
N ARG A 856 -33.31 0.14 -0.33
CA ARG A 856 -32.74 0.90 0.78
C ARG A 856 -33.79 1.11 1.86
N TRP A 857 -33.42 0.78 3.08
CA TRP A 857 -34.22 0.94 4.30
C TRP A 857 -33.41 1.73 5.35
N TYR A 858 -34.08 2.58 6.13
CA TYR A 858 -33.49 3.24 7.30
C TYR A 858 -33.84 2.44 8.57
N PRO A 859 -33.04 2.54 9.66
CA PRO A 859 -33.35 1.86 10.91
C PRO A 859 -34.76 2.22 11.42
N GLY A 860 -35.62 1.21 11.55
CA GLY A 860 -37.02 1.38 11.99
C GLY A 860 -38.03 1.75 10.90
N ALA A 861 -37.65 1.71 9.61
CA ALA A 861 -38.55 1.97 8.49
C ALA A 861 -39.66 0.92 8.33
N SER A 862 -40.89 1.37 8.03
CA SER A 862 -42.04 0.49 7.74
C SER A 862 -42.20 0.12 6.26
N TYR A 863 -41.43 0.76 5.37
CA TYR A 863 -41.46 0.52 3.92
C TYR A 863 -40.11 0.89 3.28
N GLY A 864 -39.76 0.21 2.19
CA GLY A 864 -38.49 0.37 1.49
C GLY A 864 -38.54 1.43 0.41
N THR A 865 -37.38 2.04 0.16
CA THR A 865 -37.14 2.80 -1.08
C THR A 865 -36.37 1.93 -2.05
N THR A 866 -36.99 1.55 -3.17
CA THR A 866 -36.29 0.85 -4.27
C THR A 866 -35.13 1.72 -4.76
N VAL A 867 -33.90 1.20 -4.70
CA VAL A 867 -32.71 1.86 -5.26
C VAL A 867 -32.65 1.59 -6.76
N ALA A 868 -32.94 0.34 -7.16
CA ALA A 868 -33.10 -0.06 -8.55
C ALA A 868 -33.90 -1.37 -8.66
N SER A 869 -34.55 -1.59 -9.80
CA SER A 869 -35.34 -2.79 -10.09
C SER A 869 -35.47 -3.03 -11.60
N GLY A 870 -35.54 -4.30 -12.02
CA GLY A 870 -35.95 -4.68 -13.38
C GLY A 870 -34.85 -4.68 -14.45
N THR A 871 -33.60 -4.44 -14.07
CA THR A 871 -32.42 -4.50 -14.97
C THR A 871 -31.41 -5.59 -14.56
N MET A 872 -31.79 -6.45 -13.61
CA MET A 872 -30.98 -7.50 -12.99
C MET A 872 -31.62 -8.88 -13.24
N ASN A 873 -30.90 -9.97 -13.02
CA ASN A 873 -31.41 -11.34 -13.13
C ASN A 873 -30.63 -12.28 -12.21
N LEU A 874 -31.29 -12.73 -11.15
CA LEU A 874 -30.72 -13.58 -10.08
C LEU A 874 -29.40 -13.02 -9.47
N PRO A 875 -29.42 -11.78 -8.93
CA PRO A 875 -28.23 -11.13 -8.35
C PRO A 875 -27.87 -11.55 -6.90
N ILE A 876 -26.58 -11.67 -6.57
CA ILE A 876 -26.04 -12.20 -5.30
C ILE A 876 -25.40 -11.13 -4.37
N GLY A 877 -24.09 -10.83 -4.40
CA GLY A 877 -23.36 -10.08 -3.32
C GLY A 877 -23.31 -8.53 -3.37
N LEU A 878 -23.32 -7.80 -2.21
CA LEU A 878 -23.05 -6.32 -2.10
C LEU A 878 -22.37 -5.71 -0.79
N ARG A 879 -21.34 -4.77 -0.81
CA ARG A 879 -20.73 -3.80 0.21
C ARG A 879 -21.13 -2.31 -0.11
N PHE A 880 -20.37 -1.34 0.43
CA PHE A 880 -19.96 -0.11 -0.26
C PHE A 880 -18.51 -0.14 -0.75
N ASP A 881 -18.19 0.68 -1.74
CA ASP A 881 -16.81 0.93 -2.16
C ASP A 881 -16.11 2.01 -1.30
N ARG A 882 -14.98 2.55 -1.78
CA ARG A 882 -14.17 3.52 -1.04
C ARG A 882 -14.63 4.99 -1.12
N LEU A 883 -15.55 5.37 -2.02
CA LEU A 883 -16.16 6.72 -2.05
C LEU A 883 -17.68 6.73 -1.87
N GLY A 884 -18.38 5.60 -2.06
CA GLY A 884 -19.78 5.43 -1.69
C GLY A 884 -20.73 4.79 -2.71
N ASN A 885 -20.29 4.15 -3.81
CA ASN A 885 -21.26 3.37 -4.61
C ASN A 885 -21.76 2.14 -3.84
N LEU A 886 -22.91 1.65 -4.30
CA LEU A 886 -23.47 0.33 -4.03
C LEU A 886 -23.42 -0.47 -5.34
N VAL A 887 -23.02 -1.74 -5.33
CA VAL A 887 -22.95 -2.62 -6.52
C VAL A 887 -23.56 -3.98 -6.22
N VAL A 888 -23.92 -4.80 -7.21
CA VAL A 888 -24.32 -6.19 -6.97
C VAL A 888 -23.65 -7.16 -7.93
N ALA A 889 -23.29 -8.37 -7.51
CA ALA A 889 -23.03 -9.46 -8.46
C ALA A 889 -24.34 -9.86 -9.15
N ASP A 890 -24.48 -9.71 -10.46
CA ASP A 890 -25.69 -10.03 -11.23
C ASP A 890 -25.52 -11.39 -11.91
N THR A 891 -25.62 -12.44 -11.10
CA THR A 891 -24.93 -13.71 -11.31
C THR A 891 -25.43 -14.51 -12.50
N SER A 892 -26.73 -14.65 -12.74
CA SER A 892 -27.22 -15.35 -13.95
C SER A 892 -27.10 -14.51 -15.22
N ASN A 893 -26.95 -13.19 -15.09
CA ASN A 893 -26.45 -12.33 -16.15
C ASN A 893 -24.90 -12.33 -16.24
N GLN A 894 -24.20 -13.23 -15.54
CA GLN A 894 -22.75 -13.45 -15.65
C GLN A 894 -21.90 -12.18 -15.47
N ARG A 895 -22.33 -11.27 -14.59
CA ARG A 895 -21.75 -9.92 -14.46
C ARG A 895 -21.86 -9.32 -13.06
N ILE A 896 -21.43 -8.07 -12.87
CA ILE A 896 -21.49 -7.26 -11.63
C ILE A 896 -22.07 -5.85 -11.97
N ILE A 897 -22.75 -5.09 -11.08
CA ILE A 897 -23.55 -3.84 -11.39
C ILE A 897 -23.62 -2.74 -10.31
N SER A 898 -23.07 -1.56 -10.58
CA SER A 898 -23.01 -0.35 -9.72
C SER A 898 -24.23 0.58 -9.76
N TYR A 899 -24.37 1.35 -8.68
CA TYR A 899 -25.41 2.33 -8.33
C TYR A 899 -24.78 3.45 -7.50
N SER A 900 -25.34 4.67 -7.55
CA SER A 900 -24.65 5.91 -7.15
C SER A 900 -25.53 6.94 -6.44
N LEU A 901 -24.92 7.78 -5.59
CA LEU A 901 -25.60 8.75 -4.74
C LEU A 901 -25.21 10.19 -5.10
N VAL A 902 -26.19 11.06 -5.40
CA VAL A 902 -25.95 12.37 -6.04
C VAL A 902 -26.66 13.51 -5.31
N CYS A 903 -25.98 14.65 -5.11
CA CYS A 903 -26.54 15.88 -4.52
C CYS A 903 -27.11 16.84 -5.58
N PRO A 904 -28.39 17.27 -5.49
CA PRO A 904 -28.95 18.30 -6.37
C PRO A 904 -28.51 19.71 -5.93
N ALA A 905 -28.14 20.57 -6.88
CA ALA A 905 -27.48 21.84 -6.61
C ALA A 905 -28.43 23.06 -6.55
N SER A 906 -28.65 23.59 -5.34
CA SER A 906 -29.02 25.00 -5.14
C SER A 906 -28.67 25.46 -3.72
N THR A 907 -28.37 26.76 -3.56
CA THR A 907 -27.90 27.44 -2.33
C THR A 907 -26.51 27.03 -1.81
N THR A 908 -25.74 28.03 -1.35
CA THR A 908 -24.35 27.87 -0.89
C THR A 908 -24.14 28.55 0.46
N THR A 909 -23.68 27.79 1.45
CA THR A 909 -23.08 28.32 2.69
C THR A 909 -21.79 27.57 2.96
N THR A 910 -20.68 28.29 3.03
CA THR A 910 -19.33 27.74 3.20
C THR A 910 -19.01 27.45 4.67
N ILE A 911 -18.60 26.22 4.97
CA ILE A 911 -17.88 25.87 6.20
C ILE A 911 -16.60 25.15 5.77
N SER A 912 -15.46 25.51 6.35
CA SER A 912 -14.15 24.92 6.01
C SER A 912 -13.93 23.59 6.75
N PRO A 913 -13.62 22.47 6.06
CA PRO A 913 -13.43 21.17 6.69
C PRO A 913 -11.98 20.92 7.15
N THR A 914 -11.85 20.24 8.29
CA THR A 914 -10.58 19.71 8.84
C THR A 914 -10.17 18.37 8.19
N PRO A 915 -8.93 17.86 8.40
CA PRO A 915 -8.30 16.89 7.49
C PRO A 915 -8.86 15.44 7.38
N GLN A 916 -10.06 15.10 7.88
CA GLN A 916 -10.45 13.69 8.09
C GLN A 916 -11.77 13.17 7.47
N SER A 917 -12.52 13.93 6.67
CA SER A 917 -13.67 13.36 5.92
C SER A 917 -13.90 13.96 4.54
N ARG A 918 -14.29 13.12 3.57
CA ARG A 918 -14.51 13.47 2.15
C ARG A 918 -15.75 12.78 1.58
N ILE A 919 -16.93 13.13 2.11
CA ILE A 919 -18.25 12.81 1.55
C ILE A 919 -18.98 14.14 1.32
N PRO A 920 -19.79 14.32 0.26
CA PRO A 920 -20.56 15.55 0.06
C PRO A 920 -21.57 15.78 1.20
N LEU A 921 -21.35 16.83 2.00
CA LEU A 921 -22.31 17.28 3.02
C LEU A 921 -23.44 18.08 2.37
N CYS A 922 -24.45 17.39 1.83
CA CYS A 922 -25.75 17.98 1.47
C CYS A 922 -26.89 17.17 2.10
N SER A 923 -27.97 17.84 2.49
CA SER A 923 -29.15 17.21 3.13
C SER A 923 -30.17 16.63 2.13
N THR A 924 -29.84 16.61 0.83
CA THR A 924 -30.80 16.41 -0.28
C THR A 924 -30.39 15.30 -1.26
N ALA A 925 -29.42 14.45 -0.91
CA ALA A 925 -28.85 13.44 -1.82
C ALA A 925 -29.82 12.30 -2.18
N VAL A 926 -29.78 11.85 -3.44
CA VAL A 926 -30.69 10.85 -4.00
C VAL A 926 -29.91 9.76 -4.76
N TRP A 927 -30.40 8.52 -4.74
CA TRP A 927 -29.83 7.41 -5.52
C TRP A 927 -30.21 7.53 -7.01
N ASN A 928 -29.26 7.29 -7.91
CA ASN A 928 -29.50 7.25 -9.34
C ASN A 928 -30.18 5.92 -9.73
N ALA A 929 -31.27 6.00 -10.48
CA ALA A 929 -32.12 4.86 -10.84
C ALA A 929 -31.52 3.94 -11.93
N THR A 930 -30.35 4.28 -12.49
CA THR A 930 -29.73 3.56 -13.62
C THR A 930 -28.47 2.82 -13.16
N ALA A 931 -28.41 1.52 -13.45
CA ALA A 931 -27.29 0.65 -13.11
C ALA A 931 -26.09 0.78 -14.07
N THR A 932 -24.88 0.61 -13.55
CA THR A 932 -23.64 0.51 -14.33
C THR A 932 -22.93 -0.80 -14.08
N THR A 933 -23.02 -1.73 -15.02
CA THR A 933 -22.31 -3.01 -14.97
C THR A 933 -20.77 -2.85 -14.80
N VAL A 934 -20.03 -3.71 -14.08
CA VAL A 934 -18.60 -3.44 -13.75
C VAL A 934 -17.61 -4.61 -13.85
N ALA A 935 -18.06 -5.86 -14.02
CA ALA A 935 -17.23 -6.97 -14.51
C ALA A 935 -18.12 -8.07 -15.14
N GLY A 936 -17.61 -8.85 -16.09
CA GLY A 936 -18.39 -9.87 -16.83
C GLY A 936 -19.32 -9.30 -17.92
N ALA A 937 -20.28 -10.09 -18.40
CA ALA A 937 -21.20 -9.71 -19.49
C ALA A 937 -22.50 -10.54 -19.54
N ILE A 938 -23.63 -9.91 -19.93
CA ILE A 938 -24.95 -10.57 -19.99
C ILE A 938 -24.88 -11.84 -20.85
N SER A 939 -25.44 -12.95 -20.33
CA SER A 939 -25.64 -14.23 -21.04
C SER A 939 -24.39 -14.87 -21.67
N SER A 940 -23.19 -14.40 -21.35
CA SER A 940 -21.93 -14.85 -21.95
C SER A 940 -20.99 -15.41 -20.88
N ALA A 941 -21.33 -16.61 -20.41
CA ALA A 941 -20.44 -17.37 -19.52
C ALA A 941 -19.15 -17.78 -20.26
N GLY A 942 -17.99 -17.61 -19.64
CA GLY A 942 -16.72 -18.00 -20.23
C GLY A 942 -15.51 -17.75 -19.35
N SER A 943 -14.39 -18.38 -19.70
CA SER A 943 -13.14 -18.43 -18.91
C SER A 943 -12.06 -17.44 -19.37
N THR A 944 -12.37 -16.52 -20.28
CA THR A 944 -11.47 -15.40 -20.63
C THR A 944 -11.40 -14.38 -19.49
N SER A 945 -10.40 -13.48 -19.50
CA SER A 945 -10.25 -12.42 -18.50
C SER A 945 -11.36 -11.35 -18.50
N THR A 946 -12.25 -11.36 -19.50
CA THR A 946 -13.37 -10.41 -19.65
C THR A 946 -14.73 -11.00 -19.31
N LEU A 947 -14.82 -12.33 -19.25
CA LEU A 947 -16.04 -13.06 -18.95
C LEU A 947 -15.93 -13.66 -17.54
N LEU A 948 -17.11 -13.90 -16.95
CA LEU A 948 -17.29 -14.56 -15.67
C LEU A 948 -18.21 -15.76 -15.89
N SER A 949 -18.07 -16.80 -15.06
CA SER A 949 -18.91 -17.99 -15.11
C SER A 949 -19.50 -18.21 -13.71
N SER A 950 -20.72 -17.70 -13.54
CA SER A 950 -21.47 -17.53 -12.30
C SER A 950 -20.67 -16.77 -11.22
N PRO A 951 -20.46 -15.46 -11.36
CA PRO A 951 -19.74 -14.69 -10.34
C PRO A 951 -20.56 -14.57 -9.05
N TYR A 952 -19.98 -14.95 -7.91
CA TYR A 952 -20.70 -15.13 -6.64
C TYR A 952 -20.49 -13.97 -5.64
N ASP A 953 -19.25 -13.60 -5.36
CA ASP A 953 -18.90 -12.58 -4.35
C ASP A 953 -17.82 -11.62 -4.89
N VAL A 954 -17.71 -10.44 -4.26
CA VAL A 954 -16.90 -9.33 -4.77
C VAL A 954 -16.35 -8.43 -3.63
N GLN A 955 -15.02 -8.27 -3.54
CA GLN A 955 -14.35 -7.68 -2.36
C GLN A 955 -13.20 -6.72 -2.70
N PHE A 956 -12.82 -5.84 -1.75
CA PHE A 956 -11.92 -4.70 -1.96
C PHE A 956 -10.77 -4.64 -0.96
N ASP A 957 -9.58 -4.31 -1.46
CA ASP A 957 -8.35 -4.18 -0.67
C ASP A 957 -8.09 -2.75 -0.14
N GLY A 958 -7.04 -2.61 0.66
CA GLY A 958 -6.55 -1.32 1.15
C GLY A 958 -6.09 -0.31 0.09
N TYR A 959 -6.02 -0.69 -1.20
CA TYR A 959 -5.52 0.12 -2.30
C TYR A 959 -6.61 0.61 -3.26
N GLY A 960 -7.71 -0.15 -3.41
CA GLY A 960 -8.86 0.13 -4.28
C GLY A 960 -9.09 -0.91 -5.40
N TYR A 961 -8.49 -2.10 -5.32
CA TYR A 961 -8.72 -3.18 -6.27
C TYR A 961 -9.99 -3.97 -5.91
N MET A 962 -10.78 -4.33 -6.93
CA MET A 962 -11.84 -5.33 -6.84
C MET A 962 -11.25 -6.73 -6.97
N TYR A 963 -11.81 -7.69 -6.24
CA TYR A 963 -11.57 -9.11 -6.39
C TYR A 963 -12.93 -9.80 -6.54
N VAL A 964 -13.19 -10.43 -7.68
CA VAL A 964 -14.41 -11.19 -7.95
C VAL A 964 -14.10 -12.68 -7.86
N VAL A 965 -15.00 -13.41 -7.22
CA VAL A 965 -15.01 -14.86 -7.21
C VAL A 965 -15.65 -15.36 -8.51
N ASP A 966 -14.86 -15.99 -9.37
CA ASP A 966 -15.28 -16.45 -10.68
C ASP A 966 -15.50 -17.98 -10.66
N TYR A 967 -16.61 -18.35 -10.02
CA TYR A 967 -16.90 -19.68 -9.48
C TYR A 967 -16.64 -20.83 -10.47
N ASN A 968 -17.43 -20.92 -11.55
CA ASN A 968 -17.34 -22.03 -12.51
C ASN A 968 -16.07 -21.99 -13.39
N ASN A 969 -15.28 -20.92 -13.33
CA ASN A 969 -13.96 -20.83 -13.96
C ASN A 969 -12.82 -21.23 -12.99
N HIS A 970 -13.16 -21.71 -11.80
CA HIS A 970 -12.25 -22.21 -10.78
C HIS A 970 -11.13 -21.20 -10.42
N ARG A 971 -11.46 -19.91 -10.31
CA ARG A 971 -10.44 -18.87 -10.10
C ARG A 971 -10.93 -17.65 -9.31
N ILE A 972 -9.97 -16.89 -8.81
CA ILE A 972 -10.18 -15.52 -8.35
C ILE A 972 -9.63 -14.56 -9.40
N GLN A 973 -10.45 -13.57 -9.80
CA GLN A 973 -10.04 -12.52 -10.71
C GLN A 973 -10.01 -11.16 -10.00
N ARG A 974 -8.85 -10.49 -10.00
CA ARG A 974 -8.69 -9.11 -9.54
C ARG A 974 -8.94 -8.13 -10.68
N PHE A 975 -9.92 -7.26 -10.52
CA PHE A 975 -10.29 -6.19 -11.44
C PHE A 975 -9.83 -4.84 -10.84
N GLN A 976 -9.29 -3.94 -11.66
CA GLN A 976 -8.93 -2.59 -11.20
C GLN A 976 -10.15 -1.65 -11.24
N SER A 977 -10.09 -0.51 -10.53
CA SER A 977 -11.11 0.55 -10.64
C SER A 977 -11.38 0.97 -12.08
N GLY A 978 -12.66 0.89 -12.49
CA GLY A 978 -13.11 1.17 -13.85
C GLY A 978 -12.82 0.06 -14.89
N SER A 979 -12.26 -1.09 -14.48
CA SER A 979 -11.96 -2.21 -15.36
C SER A 979 -12.99 -3.33 -15.23
N ASN A 980 -13.61 -3.69 -16.35
CA ASN A 980 -14.35 -4.95 -16.52
C ASN A 980 -13.46 -6.10 -17.05
N VAL A 981 -12.14 -5.90 -17.10
CA VAL A 981 -11.13 -6.95 -17.36
C VAL A 981 -10.48 -7.35 -16.03
N GLY A 982 -10.48 -8.65 -15.76
CA GLY A 982 -9.93 -9.27 -14.56
C GLY A 982 -8.55 -9.86 -14.81
N THR A 983 -7.73 -9.91 -13.76
CA THR A 983 -6.46 -10.63 -13.72
C THR A 983 -6.64 -11.85 -12.83
N THR A 984 -6.45 -13.06 -13.34
CA THR A 984 -6.39 -14.25 -12.46
C THR A 984 -5.29 -14.04 -11.42
N VAL A 985 -5.61 -14.14 -10.13
CA VAL A 985 -4.65 -14.02 -9.02
C VAL A 985 -4.52 -15.29 -8.19
N ALA A 986 -5.42 -16.26 -8.40
CA ALA A 986 -5.33 -17.64 -7.93
C ALA A 986 -6.21 -18.54 -8.83
N GLY A 987 -5.87 -19.83 -8.97
CA GLY A 987 -6.57 -20.74 -9.89
C GLY A 987 -6.12 -20.58 -11.35
N PHE A 988 -4.81 -20.55 -11.58
CA PHE A 988 -4.24 -20.12 -12.87
C PHE A 988 -4.49 -21.06 -14.06
N ASN A 989 -4.71 -22.36 -13.80
CA ASN A 989 -4.79 -23.38 -14.84
C ASN A 989 -6.18 -23.54 -15.47
N LEU A 990 -7.22 -22.88 -14.95
CA LEU A 990 -8.66 -23.01 -15.31
C LEU A 990 -9.28 -24.41 -15.14
N ALA A 991 -8.48 -25.48 -15.16
CA ALA A 991 -8.87 -26.81 -14.71
C ALA A 991 -9.00 -26.87 -13.18
N SER A 992 -9.91 -27.72 -12.70
CA SER A 992 -10.04 -28.01 -11.28
C SER A 992 -8.83 -28.81 -10.81
N GLY A 993 -8.15 -28.32 -9.77
CA GLY A 993 -6.91 -28.93 -9.29
C GLY A 993 -6.65 -28.64 -7.83
N SER A 994 -6.08 -29.61 -7.14
CA SER A 994 -5.69 -29.53 -5.72
C SER A 994 -4.22 -29.09 -5.53
N GLY A 995 -3.49 -28.79 -6.61
CA GLY A 995 -2.13 -28.27 -6.55
C GLY A 995 -2.03 -26.93 -5.82
N ARG A 996 -0.79 -26.55 -5.46
CA ARG A 996 -0.49 -25.38 -4.60
C ARG A 996 -0.82 -24.01 -5.21
N SER A 997 -1.16 -23.96 -6.49
CA SER A 997 -1.53 -22.75 -7.26
C SER A 997 -2.86 -22.90 -8.02
N GLU A 998 -3.63 -23.94 -7.69
CA GLU A 998 -4.87 -24.34 -8.34
C GLU A 998 -6.06 -24.16 -7.39
N LEU A 999 -7.27 -24.16 -7.94
CA LEU A 999 -8.53 -24.00 -7.21
C LEU A 999 -9.58 -24.92 -7.85
N TYR A 1000 -10.72 -25.10 -7.17
CA TYR A 1000 -11.88 -25.83 -7.67
C TYR A 1000 -13.17 -25.19 -7.13
N ASN A 1001 -13.85 -24.43 -8.00
CA ASN A 1001 -15.09 -23.71 -7.70
C ASN A 1001 -15.01 -22.86 -6.41
N PRO A 1002 -14.14 -21.84 -6.33
CA PRO A 1002 -14.11 -20.94 -5.18
C PRO A 1002 -15.43 -20.18 -5.06
N SER A 1003 -15.92 -19.90 -3.84
CA SER A 1003 -17.26 -19.29 -3.63
C SER A 1003 -17.28 -17.98 -2.84
N ALA A 1004 -16.23 -17.66 -2.09
CA ALA A 1004 -16.09 -16.40 -1.35
C ALA A 1004 -14.63 -15.93 -1.32
N ILE A 1005 -14.40 -14.64 -1.11
CA ILE A 1005 -13.05 -14.09 -0.90
C ILE A 1005 -13.03 -12.96 0.13
N TYR A 1006 -12.03 -12.99 1.00
CA TYR A 1006 -11.63 -11.86 1.83
C TYR A 1006 -10.25 -11.35 1.43
N VAL A 1007 -10.02 -10.04 1.53
CA VAL A 1007 -8.73 -9.40 1.27
C VAL A 1007 -8.53 -8.33 2.34
N ASP A 1008 -7.33 -8.29 2.93
CA ASP A 1008 -7.02 -7.40 4.05
C ASP A 1008 -6.38 -6.06 3.63
N SER A 1009 -5.94 -5.27 4.60
CA SER A 1009 -5.29 -3.97 4.38
C SER A 1009 -3.83 -4.06 3.92
N THR A 1010 -3.18 -5.23 4.06
CA THR A 1010 -1.82 -5.50 3.56
C THR A 1010 -1.83 -5.95 2.10
N GLY A 1011 -2.94 -6.56 1.65
CA GLY A 1011 -3.11 -7.17 0.33
C GLY A 1011 -3.07 -8.70 0.36
N ALA A 1012 -3.01 -9.33 1.54
CA ALA A 1012 -3.19 -10.77 1.68
C ALA A 1012 -4.64 -11.15 1.35
N MET A 1013 -4.80 -12.25 0.63
CA MET A 1013 -6.10 -12.78 0.19
C MET A 1013 -6.38 -14.09 0.92
N TYR A 1014 -7.65 -14.33 1.23
CA TYR A 1014 -8.14 -15.57 1.83
C TYR A 1014 -9.29 -16.10 0.96
N ILE A 1015 -9.07 -17.24 0.32
CA ILE A 1015 -9.89 -17.73 -0.80
C ILE A 1015 -10.60 -19.02 -0.38
N LEU A 1016 -11.94 -19.00 -0.34
CA LEU A 1016 -12.73 -20.20 0.02
C LEU A 1016 -12.84 -21.14 -1.19
N ASP A 1017 -11.97 -22.15 -1.23
CA ASP A 1017 -11.76 -23.07 -2.35
C ASP A 1017 -12.69 -24.29 -2.27
N THR A 1018 -13.98 -24.06 -2.56
CA THR A 1018 -15.12 -24.84 -2.07
C THR A 1018 -15.06 -26.35 -2.31
N TYR A 1019 -14.57 -26.81 -3.47
CA TYR A 1019 -14.54 -28.24 -3.82
C TYR A 1019 -13.17 -28.91 -3.62
N ASN A 1020 -12.13 -28.13 -3.28
CA ASN A 1020 -10.91 -28.64 -2.67
C ASN A 1020 -10.97 -28.65 -1.14
N TYR A 1021 -12.06 -28.12 -0.55
CA TYR A 1021 -12.35 -28.10 0.89
C TYR A 1021 -11.28 -27.39 1.73
N ARG A 1022 -10.71 -26.29 1.22
CA ARG A 1022 -9.62 -25.54 1.85
C ARG A 1022 -9.82 -24.02 1.77
N VAL A 1023 -8.98 -23.29 2.51
CA VAL A 1023 -8.72 -21.87 2.29
C VAL A 1023 -7.27 -21.73 1.82
N LEU A 1024 -7.03 -20.84 0.83
CA LEU A 1024 -5.71 -20.42 0.35
C LEU A 1024 -5.46 -18.94 0.67
#